data_AF-A0A1A0L3X4-F1
#
_entry.id   AF-A0A1A0L3X4-F1
#
_cell.length_a   1.000
_cell.length_b   1.000
_cell.length_c   1.000
_cell.angle_alpha   90.00
_cell.angle_beta   90.00
_cell.angle_gamma   90.00
#
_symmetry.space_group_name_H-M   'P 1'
#
loop_
_entity.id
_entity.type
_entity.pdbx_description
1 polymer ?
#
loop_
_entity_poly.entity_id
_entity_poly.type
_entity_poly.pdbx_seq_one_letter_code
_entity_poly.pdbx_strand_id
1 'polypeptide(L)'
;MYNNASDGATDVDTVDLDSFSTPALPDDLVESVPGGPGGSGDESMDSEQAMERRVADIKETLSGSFGAVPSRNRDGVPYATSTAILAATVADEYLSADNLPRLRNMVSGGTAGTPAQRAARAKQGARDVADGLLGRINDRIAYENALIKGTEDDPPALIGTKRATLNQLGFAEVARLLGALYSVVSIMPSSQNTDPDLNILAAYDDDPSSPHFGTYRSEVGHLRAIGRRYRPNLSVKEFADVLAALGDYAPTVTRGGDRDLIACRNGVVDYNGGDPVFHEFDPKYVFLAKLDVDWNPDAENPVIANPEGCSAGHADPADCTDDCLTWDVESWMASLSDDPEVVDLLWRTVGAVVRPYNSWNKAMFFYARKGNNGKGTLLSLMRNMLGVGNYASIPLADFGKDFLLEPLTRANAVLVDENDVGTFVEKAANFKAVITNDVITINRKYKAPIAHQHFGFMVQCLNDEPVFKDKSESIYRRQIFVPFEKCFTGAERRYIKDDYLRRPEVLEYVLRRVLSGDLTSPYYVLPEPAAVKKALEGFKESNDPVRAFWNENQMLFQWDLLPFPFLHEFYVAWMGRYMPNSKPIGKNKFISEIVQLVDADPTSQWYCDDHTAPIRPAQRMVDPEPLIVEYSLVNWGDTSTKPGDKNYRTRRATIPGDMIKSAYRGLLRRDDLDVVSTEFTDPFADAGDAVDPVDPPVDQASMGPAVAGGLVATGEQPTPAPAKSKPKKRPKRPTPPVPAEPGCDPFAPDYQFVNNPYA
;
A
#
# COMPACT_ATOMS: atom_id res chain seq x y z
N MET A 1 41.82 -21.09 -6.56
CA MET A 1 43.05 -21.04 -5.73
C MET A 1 42.86 -22.04 -4.60
N TYR A 2 43.37 -23.27 -4.78
CA TYR A 2 44.45 -23.90 -3.99
C TYR A 2 44.03 -24.19 -2.53
N ASN A 3 44.15 -25.39 -1.94
CA ASN A 3 44.70 -26.69 -2.36
C ASN A 3 44.31 -27.77 -1.32
N ASN A 4 44.29 -29.04 -1.75
CA ASN A 4 44.23 -30.28 -0.95
C ASN A 4 45.44 -30.46 0.00
N ALA A 5 45.26 -31.23 1.08
CA ALA A 5 46.14 -32.37 1.42
C ALA A 5 45.52 -33.27 2.51
N SER A 6 45.44 -34.55 2.17
CA SER A 6 45.09 -35.74 2.95
C SER A 6 46.27 -36.31 3.73
N ASP A 7 45.98 -37.13 4.75
CA ASP A 7 46.64 -38.41 5.14
C ASP A 7 46.08 -38.81 6.53
N GLY A 8 45.67 -40.03 6.90
CA GLY A 8 45.59 -41.34 6.26
C GLY A 8 45.47 -42.42 7.37
N ALA A 9 44.59 -43.42 7.18
CA ALA A 9 44.58 -44.81 7.72
C ALA A 9 44.43 -45.03 9.26
N THR A 10 43.74 -46.03 9.83
CA THR A 10 43.12 -47.30 9.36
C THR A 10 42.28 -47.94 10.48
N ASP A 11 41.25 -48.71 10.08
CA ASP A 11 40.61 -49.92 10.65
C ASP A 11 40.22 -50.04 12.13
N VAL A 12 38.93 -50.34 12.41
CA VAL A 12 38.48 -51.58 13.08
C VAL A 12 37.05 -51.94 12.65
N ASP A 13 36.96 -53.09 11.96
CA ASP A 13 35.92 -54.13 11.86
C ASP A 13 34.42 -53.88 12.12
N THR A 14 33.66 -54.36 11.13
CA THR A 14 32.29 -54.86 11.14
C THR A 14 32.00 -55.87 12.26
N VAL A 15 30.86 -55.72 12.96
CA VAL A 15 30.20 -56.84 13.67
C VAL A 15 28.71 -56.84 13.40
N ASP A 16 28.24 -58.06 13.10
CA ASP A 16 26.92 -58.57 12.74
C ASP A 16 25.70 -57.96 13.47
N LEU A 17 24.70 -57.64 12.66
CA LEU A 17 23.31 -57.42 13.04
C LEU A 17 22.54 -58.74 12.84
N ASP A 18 22.59 -59.67 13.79
CA ASP A 18 21.55 -60.70 13.97
C ASP A 18 21.83 -61.57 15.21
N SER A 19 21.45 -61.06 16.37
CA SER A 19 20.93 -61.88 17.49
C SER A 19 20.71 -60.96 18.68
N PHE A 20 19.47 -60.74 19.11
CA PHE A 20 19.13 -60.73 20.55
C PHE A 20 17.62 -60.83 20.71
N SER A 21 17.23 -61.92 21.39
CA SER A 21 15.87 -62.26 21.81
C SER A 21 15.36 -61.26 22.84
N THR A 22 14.10 -60.85 22.69
CA THR A 22 13.31 -60.15 23.71
C THR A 22 13.12 -61.02 24.97
N PRO A 23 13.23 -60.47 26.18
CA PRO A 23 12.66 -61.07 27.38
C PRO A 23 11.31 -60.43 27.75
N ALA A 24 10.39 -61.25 28.22
CA ALA A 24 9.02 -60.93 28.59
C ALA A 24 8.90 -60.11 29.90
N LEU A 25 7.84 -59.31 29.98
CA LEU A 25 7.38 -58.57 31.15
C LEU A 25 6.79 -59.53 32.22
N PRO A 26 6.97 -59.27 33.52
CA PRO A 26 6.15 -59.90 34.56
C PRO A 26 4.87 -59.09 34.84
N ASP A 27 3.74 -59.80 34.85
CA ASP A 27 2.48 -59.41 35.49
C ASP A 27 2.64 -59.44 37.01
N ASP A 28 2.19 -58.37 37.70
CA ASP A 28 1.48 -58.43 38.99
C ASP A 28 1.29 -57.00 39.56
N LEU A 29 0.07 -56.46 39.48
CA LEU A 29 -0.38 -55.32 40.27
C LEU A 29 -1.82 -55.56 40.75
N VAL A 30 -1.97 -56.05 41.97
CA VAL A 30 -3.22 -56.00 42.73
C VAL A 30 -2.93 -55.56 44.18
N GLU A 31 -3.55 -54.43 44.53
CA GLU A 31 -3.97 -53.94 45.85
C GLU A 31 -2.97 -53.81 47.03
N SER A 32 -2.86 -52.60 47.56
CA SER A 32 -3.57 -52.23 48.81
C SER A 32 -3.25 -50.81 49.29
N VAL A 33 -4.32 -50.07 49.62
CA VAL A 33 -4.30 -48.87 50.49
C VAL A 33 -4.75 -49.34 51.88
N PRO A 34 -4.04 -48.95 52.96
CA PRO A 34 -4.67 -48.12 54.01
C PRO A 34 -3.65 -47.09 54.57
N GLY A 35 -3.99 -45.84 54.89
CA GLY A 35 -4.94 -45.41 55.92
C GLY A 35 -4.15 -44.66 57.02
N GLY A 36 -4.42 -43.37 57.24
CA GLY A 36 -4.07 -42.68 58.51
C GLY A 36 -5.05 -43.13 59.62
N PRO A 37 -4.89 -42.77 60.93
CA PRO A 37 -4.30 -41.51 61.42
C PRO A 37 -3.51 -41.57 62.76
N GLY A 38 -2.86 -40.44 63.11
CA GLY A 38 -2.70 -39.98 64.51
C GLY A 38 -1.40 -40.32 65.25
N GLY A 39 -0.75 -39.30 65.82
CA GLY A 39 0.33 -39.47 66.79
C GLY A 39 1.25 -38.26 66.90
N SER A 40 1.04 -37.48 67.95
CA SER A 40 1.85 -36.35 68.40
C SER A 40 3.29 -36.71 68.75
N GLY A 41 4.23 -35.83 68.44
CA GLY A 41 5.50 -35.71 69.16
C GLY A 41 6.73 -35.72 68.27
N ASP A 42 7.36 -34.55 68.15
CA ASP A 42 8.82 -34.43 68.12
C ASP A 42 9.58 -34.97 66.88
N GLU A 43 9.30 -34.43 65.68
CA GLU A 43 10.13 -34.69 64.48
C GLU A 43 10.47 -33.41 63.66
N SER A 44 10.26 -32.21 64.20
CA SER A 44 10.54 -30.97 63.45
C SER A 44 12.02 -30.54 63.44
N MET A 45 12.87 -31.08 64.34
CA MET A 45 14.29 -30.73 64.38
C MET A 45 15.19 -31.60 63.48
N ASP A 46 14.79 -32.85 63.19
CA ASP A 46 15.63 -33.77 62.41
C ASP A 46 15.45 -33.56 60.89
N SER A 47 14.27 -33.10 60.46
CA SER A 47 14.01 -32.73 59.06
C SER A 47 14.73 -31.45 58.62
N GLU A 48 14.85 -30.46 59.52
CA GLU A 48 15.58 -29.22 59.27
C GLU A 48 17.09 -29.46 59.27
N GLN A 49 17.62 -30.26 60.22
CA GLN A 49 19.03 -30.67 60.23
C GLN A 49 19.40 -31.61 59.07
N ALA A 50 18.49 -32.48 58.62
CA ALA A 50 18.68 -33.30 57.42
C ALA A 50 18.67 -32.44 56.14
N MET A 51 17.84 -31.40 56.10
CA MET A 51 17.81 -30.44 54.99
C MET A 51 19.06 -29.56 54.99
N GLU A 52 19.52 -29.07 56.14
CA GLU A 52 20.78 -28.32 56.27
C GLU A 52 21.99 -29.17 55.93
N ARG A 53 22.03 -30.44 56.35
CA ARG A 53 23.08 -31.39 55.92
C ARG A 53 23.04 -31.63 54.43
N ARG A 54 21.86 -31.84 53.82
CA ARG A 54 21.73 -31.94 52.35
C ARG A 54 22.19 -30.67 51.64
N VAL A 55 21.86 -29.49 52.16
CA VAL A 55 22.29 -28.20 51.59
C VAL A 55 23.80 -28.00 51.74
N ALA A 56 24.39 -28.45 52.85
CA ALA A 56 25.84 -28.43 53.07
C ALA A 56 26.56 -29.41 52.13
N ASP A 57 26.04 -30.64 51.98
CA ASP A 57 26.55 -31.64 51.04
C ASP A 57 26.46 -31.15 49.59
N ILE A 58 25.33 -30.52 49.22
CA ILE A 58 25.14 -29.91 47.89
C ILE A 58 26.13 -28.75 47.70
N LYS A 59 26.36 -27.91 48.72
CA LYS A 59 27.37 -26.83 48.67
C LYS A 59 28.80 -27.36 48.52
N GLU A 60 29.13 -28.45 49.19
CA GLU A 60 30.44 -29.10 49.12
C GLU A 60 30.63 -29.83 47.78
N THR A 61 29.55 -30.39 47.24
CA THR A 61 29.54 -31.00 45.89
C THR A 61 29.63 -29.93 44.79
N LEU A 62 29.03 -28.76 44.99
CA LEU A 62 29.12 -27.61 44.08
C LEU A 62 30.48 -26.86 44.19
N SER A 63 31.19 -26.99 45.31
CA SER A 63 32.52 -26.38 45.51
C SER A 63 33.69 -27.27 45.06
N GLY A 64 33.42 -28.55 44.77
CA GLY A 64 34.37 -29.47 44.15
C GLY A 64 34.69 -29.05 42.71
N SER A 65 35.98 -29.16 42.33
CA SER A 65 36.47 -28.90 40.97
C SER A 65 35.53 -29.51 39.93
N PHE A 66 35.04 -28.68 39.00
CA PHE A 66 34.38 -29.16 37.78
C PHE A 66 35.23 -30.29 37.17
N GLY A 67 34.60 -31.41 36.80
CA GLY A 67 35.29 -32.42 36.00
C GLY A 67 35.83 -31.79 34.71
N ALA A 68 36.84 -32.39 34.09
CA ALA A 68 37.49 -31.85 32.90
C ALA A 68 36.53 -31.59 31.71
N VAL A 69 35.30 -32.15 31.74
CA VAL A 69 34.25 -31.97 30.74
C VAL A 69 32.95 -31.48 31.41
N PRO A 70 32.44 -30.28 31.08
CA PRO A 70 31.25 -29.68 31.74
C PRO A 70 29.95 -30.48 31.62
N SER A 71 29.84 -31.38 30.64
CA SER A 71 28.64 -32.20 30.41
C SER A 71 28.62 -33.51 31.21
N ARG A 72 29.56 -33.72 32.13
CA ARG A 72 29.71 -34.93 32.93
C ARG A 72 29.80 -34.58 34.42
N ASN A 73 29.37 -35.51 35.28
CA ASN A 73 29.53 -35.39 36.72
C ASN A 73 31.00 -35.63 37.14
N ARG A 74 31.26 -35.59 38.46
CA ARG A 74 32.59 -35.84 39.05
C ARG A 74 33.19 -37.20 38.66
N ASP A 75 32.35 -38.22 38.47
CA ASP A 75 32.77 -39.58 38.12
C ASP A 75 32.90 -39.79 36.60
N GLY A 76 32.73 -38.73 35.81
CA GLY A 76 32.81 -38.77 34.35
C GLY A 76 31.55 -39.32 33.68
N VAL A 77 30.44 -39.55 34.39
CA VAL A 77 29.17 -39.99 33.80
C VAL A 77 28.44 -38.80 33.18
N PRO A 78 27.94 -38.91 31.93
CA PRO A 78 27.25 -37.81 31.27
C PRO A 78 25.91 -37.45 31.93
N TYR A 79 25.57 -36.16 31.90
CA TYR A 79 24.25 -35.69 32.31
C TYR A 79 23.19 -36.07 31.27
N ALA A 80 22.02 -36.44 31.75
CA ALA A 80 20.90 -36.86 30.92
C ALA A 80 20.32 -35.67 30.12
N THR A 81 19.96 -35.91 28.87
CA THR A 81 19.55 -34.88 27.90
C THR A 81 18.22 -34.23 28.27
N SER A 82 17.98 -32.94 28.04
CA SER A 82 16.65 -32.38 28.34
C SER A 82 15.56 -33.00 27.44
N THR A 83 14.32 -33.08 27.93
CA THR A 83 13.19 -33.57 27.11
C THR A 83 13.04 -32.78 25.81
N ALA A 84 13.32 -31.47 25.84
CA ALA A 84 13.27 -30.62 24.66
C ALA A 84 14.31 -31.00 23.60
N ILE A 85 15.54 -31.33 24.01
CA ILE A 85 16.60 -31.75 23.08
C ILE A 85 16.31 -33.16 22.54
N LEU A 86 15.81 -34.06 23.39
CA LEU A 86 15.36 -35.39 22.95
C LEU A 86 14.24 -35.29 21.90
N ALA A 87 13.22 -34.50 22.18
CA ALA A 87 12.09 -34.30 21.28
C ALA A 87 12.53 -33.68 19.94
N ALA A 88 13.44 -32.70 19.97
CA ALA A 88 14.03 -32.11 18.77
C ALA A 88 14.79 -33.16 17.94
N THR A 89 15.67 -33.94 18.57
CA THR A 89 16.46 -34.97 17.89
C THR A 89 15.57 -36.02 17.22
N VAL A 90 14.57 -36.52 17.94
CA VAL A 90 13.60 -37.49 17.41
C VAL A 90 12.77 -36.88 16.28
N ALA A 91 12.39 -35.61 16.40
CA ALA A 91 11.65 -34.92 15.34
C ALA A 91 12.48 -34.77 14.07
N ASP A 92 13.77 -34.44 14.17
CA ASP A 92 14.67 -34.31 13.02
C ASP A 92 14.90 -35.66 12.32
N GLU A 93 15.05 -36.76 13.08
CA GLU A 93 15.11 -38.12 12.52
C GLU A 93 13.79 -38.53 11.86
N TYR A 94 12.66 -38.23 12.51
CA TYR A 94 11.32 -38.54 12.00
C TYR A 94 11.00 -37.77 10.72
N LEU A 95 11.47 -36.52 10.61
CA LEU A 95 11.30 -35.63 9.47
C LEU A 95 12.50 -35.63 8.50
N SER A 96 13.32 -36.68 8.54
CA SER A 96 14.41 -36.88 7.59
C SER A 96 13.92 -36.94 6.14
N ALA A 97 14.82 -36.59 5.21
CA ALA A 97 14.52 -36.51 3.77
C ALA A 97 13.88 -37.80 3.21
N ASP A 98 14.28 -38.97 3.72
CA ASP A 98 13.74 -40.27 3.29
C ASP A 98 12.30 -40.49 3.76
N ASN A 99 11.93 -39.95 4.92
CA ASN A 99 10.58 -40.09 5.50
C ASN A 99 9.59 -39.06 4.94
N LEU A 100 10.07 -37.86 4.57
CA LEU A 100 9.20 -36.74 4.17
C LEU A 100 8.20 -37.06 3.05
N PRO A 101 8.57 -37.74 1.93
CA PRO A 101 7.61 -38.04 0.86
C PRO A 101 6.41 -38.86 1.36
N ARG A 102 6.67 -39.85 2.23
CA ARG A 102 5.62 -40.69 2.83
C ARG A 102 4.74 -39.86 3.77
N LEU A 103 5.32 -39.06 4.66
CA LEU A 103 4.57 -38.24 5.61
C LEU A 103 3.73 -37.18 4.89
N ARG A 104 4.27 -36.52 3.86
CA ARG A 104 3.53 -35.57 3.02
C ARG A 104 2.34 -36.21 2.30
N ASN A 105 2.51 -37.43 1.76
CA ASN A 105 1.41 -38.16 1.15
C ASN A 105 0.30 -38.52 2.16
N MET A 106 0.66 -38.83 3.41
CA MET A 106 -0.32 -39.08 4.47
C MET A 106 -1.14 -37.82 4.80
N VAL A 107 -0.49 -36.67 4.94
CA VAL A 107 -1.18 -35.42 5.36
C VAL A 107 -1.89 -34.69 4.23
N SER A 108 -1.55 -34.96 2.96
CA SER A 108 -2.30 -34.50 1.78
C SER A 108 -3.51 -35.40 1.46
N GLY A 109 -3.53 -36.62 2.02
CA GLY A 109 -4.58 -37.60 1.75
C GLY A 109 -4.44 -38.34 0.42
N GLY A 110 -3.31 -38.18 -0.29
CA GLY A 110 -2.99 -38.79 -1.57
C GLY A 110 -3.88 -38.33 -2.73
N THR A 111 -3.63 -38.83 -3.95
CA THR A 111 -4.32 -38.36 -5.17
C THR A 111 -5.64 -39.09 -5.49
N ALA A 112 -5.88 -40.26 -4.90
CA ALA A 112 -7.03 -41.11 -5.26
C ALA A 112 -8.37 -40.64 -4.66
N GLY A 113 -9.51 -40.94 -5.29
CA GLY A 113 -10.84 -40.70 -4.71
C GLY A 113 -11.31 -39.23 -4.75
N THR A 114 -12.49 -38.96 -4.17
CA THR A 114 -13.13 -37.63 -4.22
C THR A 114 -12.42 -36.62 -3.31
N PRO A 115 -12.55 -35.30 -3.55
CA PRO A 115 -11.97 -34.27 -2.67
C PRO A 115 -12.32 -34.46 -1.19
N ALA A 116 -13.58 -34.82 -0.89
CA ALA A 116 -14.02 -35.09 0.48
C ALA A 116 -13.32 -36.31 1.10
N GLN A 117 -13.11 -37.37 0.32
CA GLN A 117 -12.38 -38.56 0.77
C GLN A 117 -10.91 -38.25 1.02
N ARG A 118 -10.27 -37.47 0.13
CA ARG A 118 -8.88 -37.01 0.31
C ARG A 118 -8.74 -36.17 1.57
N ALA A 119 -9.63 -35.19 1.78
CA ALA A 119 -9.64 -34.34 2.97
C ALA A 119 -9.83 -35.16 4.28
N ALA A 120 -10.69 -36.19 4.26
CA ALA A 120 -10.86 -37.08 5.40
C ALA A 120 -9.57 -37.89 5.69
N ARG A 121 -8.93 -38.45 4.66
CA ARG A 121 -7.65 -39.16 4.80
C ARG A 121 -6.52 -38.24 5.25
N ALA A 122 -6.44 -37.01 4.71
CA ALA A 122 -5.49 -35.99 5.13
C ALA A 122 -5.59 -35.69 6.63
N LYS A 123 -6.84 -35.55 7.14
CA LYS A 123 -7.09 -35.32 8.56
C LYS A 123 -6.68 -36.51 9.43
N GLN A 124 -6.92 -37.74 8.97
CA GLN A 124 -6.48 -38.93 9.70
C GLN A 124 -4.96 -39.08 9.65
N GLY A 125 -4.34 -38.90 8.48
CA GLY A 125 -2.91 -38.96 8.29
C GLY A 125 -2.16 -37.95 9.17
N ALA A 126 -2.68 -36.72 9.32
CA ALA A 126 -2.10 -35.75 10.24
C ALA A 126 -2.14 -36.20 11.72
N ARG A 127 -3.18 -36.94 12.13
CA ARG A 127 -3.24 -37.53 13.48
C ARG A 127 -2.25 -38.68 13.62
N ASP A 128 -2.21 -39.58 12.65
CA ASP A 128 -1.27 -40.72 12.65
C ASP A 128 0.19 -40.25 12.70
N VAL A 129 0.50 -39.16 11.99
CA VAL A 129 1.81 -38.49 12.02
C VAL A 129 2.10 -37.89 13.40
N ALA A 130 1.13 -37.21 14.01
CA ALA A 130 1.28 -36.65 15.35
C ALA A 130 1.53 -37.74 16.41
N ASP A 131 0.70 -38.79 16.39
CA ASP A 131 0.76 -39.92 17.32
C ASP A 131 2.06 -40.71 17.13
N GLY A 132 2.49 -40.91 15.88
CA GLY A 132 3.74 -41.57 15.56
C GLY A 132 4.97 -40.81 16.05
N LEU A 133 5.01 -39.48 15.89
CA LEU A 133 6.08 -38.65 16.44
C LEU A 133 6.07 -38.67 17.98
N LEU A 134 4.89 -38.47 18.59
CA LEU A 134 4.73 -38.49 20.04
C LEU A 134 5.17 -39.83 20.65
N GLY A 135 4.79 -40.94 20.02
CA GLY A 135 5.21 -42.29 20.42
C GLY A 135 6.72 -42.45 20.43
N ARG A 136 7.41 -42.07 19.34
CA ARG A 136 8.88 -42.16 19.26
C ARG A 136 9.59 -41.28 20.28
N ILE A 137 9.05 -40.09 20.58
CA ILE A 137 9.58 -39.23 21.65
C ILE A 137 9.46 -39.94 23.00
N ASN A 138 8.30 -40.55 23.27
CA ASN A 138 8.06 -41.29 24.51
C ASN A 138 8.95 -42.54 24.62
N ASP A 139 9.18 -43.26 23.53
CA ASP A 139 10.11 -44.39 23.48
C ASP A 139 11.53 -43.94 23.82
N ARG A 140 11.97 -42.79 23.29
CA ARG A 140 13.29 -42.22 23.61
C ARG A 140 13.40 -41.76 25.06
N ILE A 141 12.33 -41.19 25.62
CA ILE A 141 12.26 -40.83 27.04
C ILE A 141 12.35 -42.09 27.92
N ALA A 142 11.63 -43.15 27.57
CA ALA A 142 11.65 -44.42 28.29
C ALA A 142 13.05 -45.04 28.26
N TYR A 143 13.72 -45.00 27.10
CA TYR A 143 15.09 -45.45 26.94
C TYR A 143 16.07 -44.68 27.85
N GLU A 144 16.06 -43.34 27.83
CA GLU A 144 16.93 -42.57 28.74
C GLU A 144 16.58 -42.79 30.22
N ASN A 145 15.31 -42.97 30.57
CA ASN A 145 14.91 -43.28 31.94
C ASN A 145 15.45 -44.63 32.42
N ALA A 146 15.63 -45.60 31.52
CA ALA A 146 16.27 -46.87 31.82
C ALA A 146 17.77 -46.67 32.10
N LEU A 147 18.46 -45.87 31.28
CA LEU A 147 19.88 -45.53 31.48
C LEU A 147 20.14 -44.74 32.77
N ILE A 148 19.20 -43.89 33.18
CA ILE A 148 19.25 -43.17 34.47
C ILE A 148 19.02 -44.14 35.65
N LYS A 149 18.16 -45.15 35.48
CA LYS A 149 17.88 -46.12 36.53
C LYS A 149 19.08 -47.03 36.79
N GLY A 150 19.75 -47.50 35.73
CA GLY A 150 20.68 -48.61 35.81
C GLY A 150 20.02 -49.92 36.28
N THR A 151 20.82 -50.96 36.41
CA THR A 151 20.48 -52.25 37.02
C THR A 151 21.52 -52.62 38.08
N GLU A 152 21.27 -53.66 38.88
CA GLU A 152 22.25 -54.13 39.88
C GLU A 152 23.61 -54.50 39.24
N ASP A 153 23.58 -55.07 38.03
CA ASP A 153 24.77 -55.47 37.28
C ASP A 153 25.38 -54.38 36.39
N ASP A 154 24.65 -53.27 36.15
CA ASP A 154 25.09 -52.21 35.22
C ASP A 154 24.68 -50.83 35.77
N PRO A 155 25.61 -50.06 36.37
CA PRO A 155 25.28 -48.81 37.05
C PRO A 155 24.75 -47.75 36.07
N PRO A 156 24.08 -46.69 36.57
CA PRO A 156 23.50 -45.65 35.72
C PRO A 156 24.50 -45.06 34.72
N ALA A 157 24.20 -45.21 33.43
CA ALA A 157 25.00 -44.64 32.34
C ALA A 157 24.74 -43.12 32.16
N LEU A 158 23.66 -42.60 32.75
CA LEU A 158 23.30 -41.18 32.73
C LEU A 158 22.94 -40.67 34.13
N ILE A 159 23.34 -39.44 34.42
CA ILE A 159 22.98 -38.74 35.67
C ILE A 159 21.79 -37.81 35.39
N GLY A 160 20.67 -38.00 36.09
CA GLY A 160 19.52 -37.10 35.98
C GLY A 160 18.27 -37.60 36.70
N THR A 161 17.18 -36.85 36.57
CA THR A 161 15.86 -37.23 37.09
C THR A 161 15.06 -37.93 36.00
N LYS A 162 14.37 -39.02 36.36
CA LYS A 162 13.42 -39.68 35.46
C LYS A 162 12.32 -38.72 35.01
N ARG A 163 11.95 -38.81 33.74
CA ARG A 163 11.02 -37.89 33.08
C ARG A 163 9.70 -38.61 32.79
N ALA A 164 8.58 -37.91 32.96
CA ALA A 164 7.29 -38.44 32.55
C ALA A 164 7.19 -38.50 31.01
N THR A 165 6.39 -39.44 30.51
CA THR A 165 6.00 -39.46 29.10
C THR A 165 5.13 -38.24 28.77
N LEU A 166 5.21 -37.80 27.52
CA LEU A 166 4.41 -36.71 26.97
C LEU A 166 3.03 -37.22 26.55
N ASN A 167 2.00 -36.44 26.86
CA ASN A 167 0.62 -36.72 26.45
C ASN A 167 0.21 -35.99 25.17
N GLN A 168 1.03 -35.04 24.70
CA GLN A 168 0.83 -34.25 23.50
C GLN A 168 2.15 -33.68 23.02
N LEU A 169 2.22 -33.33 21.73
CA LEU A 169 3.37 -32.64 21.16
C LEU A 169 3.52 -31.22 21.75
N GLY A 170 4.76 -30.81 21.97
CA GLY A 170 5.11 -29.45 22.32
C GLY A 170 4.98 -28.50 21.13
N PHE A 171 5.14 -27.20 21.38
CA PHE A 171 4.94 -26.17 20.35
C PHE A 171 6.02 -26.20 19.26
N ALA A 172 7.26 -26.50 19.64
CA ALA A 172 8.37 -26.62 18.70
C ALA A 172 8.20 -27.84 17.77
N GLU A 173 7.70 -28.97 18.28
CA GLU A 173 7.43 -30.16 17.46
C GLU A 173 6.29 -29.90 16.47
N VAL A 174 5.22 -29.21 16.90
CA VAL A 174 4.14 -28.79 15.99
C VAL A 174 4.67 -27.83 14.91
N ALA A 175 5.53 -26.87 15.28
CA ALA A 175 6.16 -25.97 14.32
C ALA A 175 7.03 -26.72 13.30
N ARG A 176 7.85 -27.68 13.74
CA ARG A 176 8.65 -28.55 12.85
C ARG A 176 7.78 -29.34 11.88
N LEU A 177 6.68 -29.94 12.35
CA LEU A 177 5.72 -30.62 11.49
C LEU A 177 5.11 -29.68 10.45
N LEU A 178 4.75 -28.45 10.84
CA LEU A 178 4.20 -27.46 9.92
C LEU A 178 5.21 -27.07 8.83
N GLY A 179 6.44 -26.73 9.22
CA GLY A 179 7.49 -26.31 8.27
C GLY A 179 7.99 -27.43 7.36
N ALA A 180 7.96 -28.69 7.82
CA ALA A 180 8.44 -29.83 7.04
C ALA A 180 7.38 -30.40 6.09
N LEU A 181 6.11 -30.43 6.53
CA LEU A 181 5.03 -31.13 5.81
C LEU A 181 4.17 -30.22 4.94
N TYR A 182 4.21 -28.91 5.16
CA TYR A 182 3.54 -27.92 4.33
C TYR A 182 4.55 -26.91 3.80
N SER A 183 4.26 -26.32 2.65
CA SER A 183 5.07 -25.23 2.12
C SER A 183 4.74 -23.93 2.87
N VAL A 184 5.40 -23.73 4.01
CA VAL A 184 5.33 -22.50 4.81
C VAL A 184 6.56 -21.66 4.52
N VAL A 185 6.35 -20.36 4.30
CA VAL A 185 7.42 -19.40 4.04
C VAL A 185 7.27 -18.17 4.94
N SER A 186 8.40 -17.52 5.22
CA SER A 186 8.48 -16.23 5.90
C SER A 186 8.66 -15.13 4.85
N ILE A 187 7.61 -14.36 4.60
CA ILE A 187 7.59 -13.36 3.52
C ILE A 187 8.13 -12.03 4.04
N MET A 188 9.23 -11.58 3.45
CA MET A 188 9.80 -10.26 3.74
C MET A 188 8.93 -9.15 3.17
N PRO A 189 8.71 -8.05 3.92
CA PRO A 189 8.00 -6.88 3.42
C PRO A 189 8.65 -6.29 2.16
N SER A 190 9.98 -6.26 2.07
CA SER A 190 10.75 -5.94 0.87
C SER A 190 12.11 -6.62 0.90
N SER A 191 12.79 -6.67 -0.25
CA SER A 191 14.17 -7.16 -0.35
C SER A 191 15.20 -6.32 0.42
N GLN A 192 14.84 -5.10 0.82
CA GLN A 192 15.71 -4.20 1.59
C GLN A 192 15.43 -4.21 3.09
N ASN A 193 14.31 -4.80 3.53
CA ASN A 193 13.99 -4.88 4.94
C ASN A 193 14.75 -6.04 5.58
N THR A 194 15.53 -5.76 6.63
CA THR A 194 16.36 -6.74 7.31
C THR A 194 15.81 -7.20 8.66
N ASP A 195 14.71 -6.60 9.16
CA ASP A 195 14.12 -6.97 10.44
C ASP A 195 13.21 -8.20 10.29
N PRO A 196 13.61 -9.39 10.79
CA PRO A 196 12.84 -10.62 10.65
C PRO A 196 11.50 -10.59 11.40
N ASP A 197 11.37 -9.75 12.45
CA ASP A 197 10.16 -9.63 13.25
C ASP A 197 8.99 -8.99 12.46
N LEU A 198 9.30 -8.36 11.33
CA LEU A 198 8.33 -7.76 10.42
C LEU A 198 7.87 -8.72 9.32
N ASN A 199 8.42 -9.92 9.24
CA ASN A 199 8.06 -10.90 8.23
C ASN A 199 6.66 -11.48 8.47
N ILE A 200 6.01 -11.86 7.38
CA ILE A 200 4.67 -12.44 7.40
C ILE A 200 4.78 -13.93 7.07
N LEU A 201 4.42 -14.80 8.02
CA LEU A 201 4.31 -16.23 7.76
C LEU A 201 3.08 -16.53 6.90
N ALA A 202 3.25 -17.35 5.88
CA ALA A 202 2.18 -17.81 5.01
C ALA A 202 2.36 -19.29 4.63
N ALA A 203 1.26 -20.02 4.51
CA ALA A 203 1.24 -21.39 4.01
C ALA A 203 0.63 -21.43 2.62
N TYR A 204 1.26 -22.20 1.72
CA TYR A 204 0.74 -22.46 0.38
C TYR A 204 -0.51 -23.33 0.45
N ASP A 205 -1.53 -22.99 -0.34
CA ASP A 205 -2.75 -23.78 -0.47
C ASP A 205 -2.64 -24.73 -1.68
N ASP A 206 -2.41 -26.00 -1.40
CA ASP A 206 -2.24 -27.09 -2.37
C ASP A 206 -3.52 -27.90 -2.61
N ASP A 207 -4.67 -27.49 -2.05
CA ASP A 207 -5.95 -28.16 -2.25
C ASP A 207 -6.64 -27.64 -3.53
N PRO A 208 -6.78 -28.45 -4.60
CA PRO A 208 -7.41 -28.00 -5.84
C PRO A 208 -8.89 -27.62 -5.70
N SER A 209 -9.54 -27.98 -4.59
CA SER A 209 -10.92 -27.57 -4.29
C SER A 209 -11.02 -26.24 -3.55
N SER A 210 -9.89 -25.70 -3.07
CA SER A 210 -9.83 -24.40 -2.40
C SER A 210 -9.90 -23.27 -3.43
N PRO A 211 -10.66 -22.19 -3.16
CA PRO A 211 -10.61 -20.98 -3.99
C PRO A 211 -9.23 -20.31 -3.99
N HIS A 212 -8.39 -20.61 -2.99
CA HIS A 212 -7.03 -20.09 -2.85
C HIS A 212 -5.96 -21.03 -3.40
N PHE A 213 -6.33 -22.14 -4.06
CA PHE A 213 -5.39 -23.09 -4.65
C PHE A 213 -4.32 -22.36 -5.48
N GLY A 214 -3.04 -22.66 -5.22
CA GLY A 214 -1.92 -22.02 -5.91
C GLY A 214 -1.45 -20.69 -5.33
N THR A 215 -1.97 -20.27 -4.16
CA THR A 215 -1.55 -19.05 -3.47
C THR A 215 -1.16 -19.33 -2.01
N TYR A 216 -0.34 -18.44 -1.46
CA TYR A 216 0.06 -18.40 -0.07
C TYR A 216 -0.95 -17.63 0.78
N ARG A 217 -1.33 -18.20 1.92
CA ARG A 217 -2.31 -17.64 2.85
C ARG A 217 -1.64 -17.23 4.15
N SER A 218 -1.68 -15.94 4.46
CA SER A 218 -1.08 -15.35 5.67
C SER A 218 -2.05 -15.21 6.84
N GLU A 219 -3.30 -15.67 6.73
CA GLU A 219 -4.23 -15.56 7.85
C GLU A 219 -3.79 -16.48 9.01
N VAL A 220 -3.58 -15.89 10.19
CA VAL A 220 -3.30 -16.64 11.43
C VAL A 220 -4.34 -17.73 11.70
N GLY A 221 -5.61 -17.49 11.34
CA GLY A 221 -6.68 -18.47 11.46
C GLY A 221 -6.46 -19.71 10.59
N HIS A 222 -5.93 -19.55 9.38
CA HIS A 222 -5.62 -20.62 8.45
C HIS A 222 -4.44 -21.46 8.96
N LEU A 223 -3.32 -20.81 9.32
CA LEU A 223 -2.16 -21.49 9.91
C LEU A 223 -2.54 -22.25 11.19
N ARG A 224 -3.39 -21.67 12.04
CA ARG A 224 -3.89 -22.33 13.25
C ARG A 224 -4.77 -23.54 12.94
N ALA A 225 -5.57 -23.48 11.88
CA ALA A 225 -6.39 -24.62 11.45
C ALA A 225 -5.50 -25.80 11.03
N ILE A 226 -4.35 -25.54 10.40
CA ILE A 226 -3.33 -26.55 10.10
C ILE A 226 -2.69 -27.07 11.39
N GLY A 227 -2.24 -26.18 12.30
CA GLY A 227 -1.66 -26.57 13.59
C GLY A 227 -2.57 -27.46 14.44
N ARG A 228 -3.89 -27.19 14.42
CA ARG A 228 -4.90 -27.98 15.14
C ARG A 228 -5.09 -29.40 14.58
N ARG A 229 -4.56 -29.72 13.41
CA ARG A 229 -4.52 -31.10 12.91
C ARG A 229 -3.60 -31.98 13.75
N TYR A 230 -2.52 -31.41 14.30
CA TYR A 230 -1.53 -32.12 15.13
C TYR A 230 -1.79 -31.98 16.63
N ARG A 231 -2.40 -30.86 17.05
CA ARG A 231 -2.80 -30.64 18.45
C ARG A 231 -4.17 -29.95 18.51
N PRO A 232 -5.29 -30.71 18.66
CA PRO A 232 -6.65 -30.20 18.48
C PRO A 232 -7.06 -29.03 19.38
N ASN A 233 -6.57 -28.99 20.62
CA ASN A 233 -6.99 -28.02 21.64
C ASN A 233 -6.14 -26.74 21.67
N LEU A 234 -5.41 -26.44 20.59
CA LEU A 234 -4.50 -25.30 20.52
C LEU A 234 -5.27 -23.97 20.62
N SER A 235 -5.02 -23.23 21.72
CA SER A 235 -5.61 -21.92 21.96
C SER A 235 -4.95 -20.82 21.12
N VAL A 236 -5.54 -19.62 21.13
CA VAL A 236 -4.97 -18.47 20.42
C VAL A 236 -3.61 -18.06 20.99
N LYS A 237 -3.45 -18.15 22.32
CA LYS A 237 -2.22 -17.76 23.01
C LYS A 237 -1.11 -18.76 22.75
N GLU A 238 -1.39 -20.05 22.90
CA GLU A 238 -0.41 -21.12 22.61
C GLU A 238 0.01 -21.14 21.14
N PHE A 239 -0.87 -20.74 20.22
CA PHE A 239 -0.51 -20.70 18.81
C PHE A 239 0.51 -19.59 18.49
N ALA A 240 0.59 -18.54 19.31
CA ALA A 240 1.62 -17.51 19.12
C ALA A 240 3.03 -18.11 19.31
N ASP A 241 3.21 -19.03 20.26
CA ASP A 241 4.48 -19.72 20.50
C ASP A 241 4.82 -20.68 19.33
N VAL A 242 3.80 -21.33 18.76
CA VAL A 242 3.98 -22.15 17.54
C VAL A 242 4.40 -21.28 16.35
N LEU A 243 3.80 -20.11 16.16
CA LEU A 243 4.17 -19.19 15.10
C LEU A 243 5.58 -18.63 15.27
N ALA A 244 5.98 -18.28 16.50
CA ALA A 244 7.34 -17.84 16.79
C ALA A 244 8.35 -18.92 16.41
N ALA A 245 8.15 -20.15 16.90
CA ALA A 245 9.01 -21.28 16.55
C ALA A 245 9.00 -21.57 15.04
N LEU A 246 7.84 -21.47 14.37
CA LEU A 246 7.74 -21.68 12.92
C LEU A 246 8.50 -20.60 12.14
N GLY A 247 8.49 -19.37 12.63
CA GLY A 247 9.26 -18.24 12.09
C GLY A 247 10.76 -18.48 12.06
N ASP A 248 11.30 -19.15 13.09
CA ASP A 248 12.73 -19.45 13.20
C ASP A 248 13.23 -20.44 12.13
N TYR A 249 12.34 -21.31 11.62
CA TYR A 249 12.70 -22.36 10.65
C TYR A 249 12.19 -22.10 9.22
N ALA A 250 11.15 -21.28 9.04
CA ALA A 250 10.52 -21.09 7.75
C ALA A 250 11.48 -20.38 6.77
N PRO A 251 11.65 -20.91 5.53
CA PRO A 251 12.49 -20.26 4.53
C PRO A 251 11.99 -18.84 4.25
N THR A 252 12.91 -17.89 4.26
CA THR A 252 12.62 -16.49 4.02
C THR A 252 12.59 -16.20 2.53
N VAL A 253 11.52 -15.56 2.06
CA VAL A 253 11.29 -15.28 0.63
C VAL A 253 10.83 -13.83 0.42
N THR A 254 11.00 -13.33 -0.80
CA THR A 254 10.42 -12.05 -1.24
C THR A 254 9.26 -12.29 -2.20
N ARG A 255 8.40 -11.28 -2.34
CA ARG A 255 7.36 -11.23 -3.38
C ARG A 255 7.79 -10.33 -4.51
N GLY A 256 7.26 -10.57 -5.71
CA GLY A 256 7.50 -9.70 -6.86
C GLY A 256 8.95 -9.70 -7.36
N GLY A 257 9.68 -10.81 -7.16
CA GLY A 257 11.00 -10.99 -7.74
C GLY A 257 10.99 -11.06 -9.27
N ASP A 258 9.85 -11.46 -9.84
CA ASP A 258 9.59 -11.45 -11.27
C ASP A 258 8.33 -10.61 -11.55
N ARG A 259 8.48 -9.62 -12.44
CA ARG A 259 7.42 -8.68 -12.82
C ARG A 259 6.46 -9.25 -13.86
N ASP A 260 6.87 -10.29 -14.58
CA ASP A 260 6.12 -10.88 -15.69
C ASP A 260 5.23 -12.03 -15.25
N LEU A 261 5.44 -12.57 -14.04
CA LEU A 261 4.61 -13.63 -13.49
C LEU A 261 3.26 -13.11 -12.97
N ILE A 262 2.19 -13.74 -13.45
CA ILE A 262 0.80 -13.41 -13.16
C ILE A 262 0.10 -14.69 -12.69
N ALA A 263 -0.50 -14.67 -11.50
CA ALA A 263 -1.32 -15.78 -11.03
C ALA A 263 -2.74 -15.65 -11.59
N CYS A 264 -3.15 -16.57 -12.46
CA CYS A 264 -4.51 -16.74 -12.98
C CYS A 264 -5.28 -17.77 -12.15
N ARG A 265 -6.57 -17.98 -12.42
CA ARG A 265 -7.38 -18.94 -11.64
C ARG A 265 -6.88 -20.38 -11.80
N ASN A 266 -6.47 -20.77 -13.00
CA ASN A 266 -6.01 -22.12 -13.39
C ASN A 266 -4.49 -22.35 -13.32
N GLY A 267 -3.67 -21.32 -13.13
CA GLY A 267 -2.21 -21.48 -13.08
C GLY A 267 -1.46 -20.16 -13.06
N VAL A 268 -0.19 -20.20 -13.44
CA VAL A 268 0.70 -19.02 -13.50
C VAL A 268 1.04 -18.74 -14.95
N VAL A 269 0.87 -17.50 -15.39
CA VAL A 269 1.25 -17.04 -16.72
C VAL A 269 2.47 -16.15 -16.59
N ASP A 270 3.54 -16.49 -17.29
CA ASP A 270 4.67 -15.60 -17.54
C ASP A 270 4.35 -14.76 -18.77
N TYR A 271 4.27 -13.43 -18.61
CA TYR A 271 4.02 -12.51 -19.72
C TYR A 271 5.10 -12.57 -20.81
N ASN A 272 6.36 -12.85 -20.45
CA ASN A 272 7.49 -13.07 -21.36
C ASN A 272 7.51 -12.10 -22.56
N GLY A 273 7.42 -10.79 -22.28
CA GLY A 273 7.45 -9.76 -23.30
C GLY A 273 6.32 -9.84 -24.35
N GLY A 274 5.15 -10.36 -23.96
CA GLY A 274 3.98 -10.53 -24.83
C GLY A 274 3.93 -11.87 -25.57
N ASP A 275 4.75 -12.86 -25.21
CA ASP A 275 4.62 -14.25 -25.69
C ASP A 275 4.34 -15.16 -24.50
N PRO A 276 3.09 -15.23 -24.01
CA PRO A 276 2.82 -15.74 -22.68
C PRO A 276 3.09 -17.24 -22.53
N VAL A 277 3.77 -17.64 -21.47
CA VAL A 277 4.07 -19.03 -21.14
C VAL A 277 3.28 -19.47 -19.93
N PHE A 278 2.53 -20.57 -20.05
CA PHE A 278 1.74 -21.12 -18.94
C PHE A 278 2.54 -22.12 -18.10
N HIS A 279 2.38 -22.00 -16.79
CA HIS A 279 2.94 -22.90 -15.79
C HIS A 279 1.85 -23.38 -14.83
N GLU A 280 1.93 -24.64 -14.43
CA GLU A 280 1.13 -25.13 -13.31
C GLU A 280 1.52 -24.43 -12.00
N PHE A 281 0.58 -24.40 -11.05
CA PHE A 281 0.85 -23.85 -9.73
C PHE A 281 1.94 -24.64 -9.01
N ASP A 282 2.92 -23.91 -8.49
CA ASP A 282 4.05 -24.47 -7.75
C ASP A 282 4.37 -23.54 -6.57
N PRO A 283 4.65 -24.08 -5.35
CA PRO A 283 5.03 -23.28 -4.19
C PRO A 283 6.23 -22.36 -4.39
N LYS A 284 7.08 -22.59 -5.40
CA LYS A 284 8.18 -21.66 -5.74
C LYS A 284 7.67 -20.27 -6.15
N TYR A 285 6.41 -20.17 -6.62
CA TYR A 285 5.79 -18.91 -6.98
C TYR A 285 5.04 -18.30 -5.78
N VAL A 286 5.54 -17.18 -5.27
CA VAL A 286 5.02 -16.57 -4.03
C VAL A 286 3.94 -15.53 -4.32
N PHE A 287 2.71 -16.00 -4.55
CA PHE A 287 1.52 -15.17 -4.72
C PHE A 287 0.63 -15.16 -3.48
N LEU A 288 0.10 -14.00 -3.07
CA LEU A 288 -0.89 -13.91 -1.97
C LEU A 288 -2.33 -13.82 -2.47
N ALA A 289 -2.52 -13.52 -3.76
CA ALA A 289 -3.79 -13.43 -4.43
C ALA A 289 -3.56 -13.68 -5.92
N LYS A 290 -4.63 -14.10 -6.61
CA LYS A 290 -4.63 -14.44 -8.04
C LYS A 290 -5.84 -13.82 -8.73
N LEU A 291 -5.81 -13.72 -10.05
CA LEU A 291 -6.98 -13.36 -10.85
C LEU A 291 -8.06 -14.44 -10.71
N ASP A 292 -9.30 -14.04 -10.86
CA ASP A 292 -10.45 -14.95 -10.89
C ASP A 292 -10.86 -15.25 -12.34
N VAL A 293 -9.87 -15.37 -13.22
CA VAL A 293 -10.03 -15.63 -14.65
C VAL A 293 -9.03 -16.71 -15.05
N ASP A 294 -9.48 -17.67 -15.84
CA ASP A 294 -8.63 -18.71 -16.40
C ASP A 294 -7.80 -18.14 -17.55
N TRP A 295 -6.53 -18.52 -17.63
CA TRP A 295 -5.75 -18.27 -18.83
C TRP A 295 -6.18 -19.22 -19.94
N ASN A 296 -6.59 -18.66 -21.07
CA ASN A 296 -6.96 -19.37 -22.28
C ASN A 296 -6.27 -18.72 -23.49
N PRO A 297 -5.20 -19.33 -24.05
CA PRO A 297 -4.46 -18.76 -25.18
C PRO A 297 -5.28 -18.72 -26.47
N ASP A 298 -6.33 -19.54 -26.57
CA ASP A 298 -7.21 -19.66 -27.73
C ASP A 298 -8.49 -18.81 -27.60
N ALA A 299 -8.60 -17.97 -26.56
CA ALA A 299 -9.80 -17.15 -26.34
C ALA A 299 -10.02 -16.15 -27.49
N GLU A 300 -11.23 -16.11 -28.06
CA GLU A 300 -11.62 -15.20 -29.14
C GLU A 300 -12.61 -14.14 -28.64
N ASN A 301 -12.72 -13.00 -29.34
CA ASN A 301 -13.66 -11.94 -28.97
C ASN A 301 -15.11 -12.44 -29.16
N PRO A 302 -15.89 -12.65 -28.08
CA PRO A 302 -17.23 -13.19 -28.21
C PRO A 302 -18.20 -12.12 -28.72
N VAL A 303 -19.02 -12.50 -29.70
CA VAL A 303 -20.10 -11.66 -30.23
C VAL A 303 -21.43 -12.04 -29.56
N ILE A 304 -22.00 -11.13 -28.78
CA ILE A 304 -23.19 -11.35 -27.95
C ILE A 304 -24.38 -10.57 -28.52
N ALA A 305 -25.53 -11.21 -28.70
CA ALA A 305 -26.75 -10.55 -29.17
C ALA A 305 -27.33 -9.58 -28.12
N ASN A 306 -27.78 -8.40 -28.54
CA ASN A 306 -28.42 -7.42 -27.66
C ASN A 306 -29.90 -7.80 -27.42
N PRO A 307 -30.34 -8.01 -26.16
CA PRO A 307 -31.70 -8.43 -25.85
C PRO A 307 -32.75 -7.33 -26.09
N GLU A 308 -32.35 -6.06 -26.05
CA GLU A 308 -33.23 -4.89 -26.21
C GLU A 308 -33.28 -4.38 -27.67
N GLY A 309 -32.72 -5.12 -28.62
CA GLY A 309 -32.72 -4.75 -30.04
C GLY A 309 -31.63 -3.73 -30.40
N CYS A 310 -31.93 -2.87 -31.38
CA CYS A 310 -30.98 -1.97 -32.02
C CYS A 310 -30.20 -1.09 -31.04
N SER A 311 -28.88 -1.24 -31.08
CA SER A 311 -27.87 -0.49 -30.36
C SER A 311 -27.84 1.00 -30.71
N ALA A 312 -28.24 1.35 -31.94
CA ALA A 312 -28.28 2.73 -32.44
C ALA A 312 -29.64 3.44 -32.24
N GLY A 313 -30.62 2.76 -31.62
CA GLY A 313 -31.94 3.37 -31.36
C GLY A 313 -32.78 3.60 -32.61
N HIS A 314 -32.56 2.83 -33.69
CA HIS A 314 -33.38 2.91 -34.89
C HIS A 314 -34.83 2.49 -34.60
N ALA A 315 -35.79 3.26 -35.14
CA ALA A 315 -37.21 3.01 -34.96
C ALA A 315 -37.71 1.82 -35.82
N ASP A 316 -37.08 1.59 -36.98
CA ASP A 316 -37.37 0.47 -37.87
C ASP A 316 -36.29 -0.62 -37.75
N PRO A 317 -36.66 -1.88 -37.46
CA PRO A 317 -35.74 -3.01 -37.51
C PRO A 317 -35.00 -3.17 -38.85
N ALA A 318 -35.57 -2.68 -39.97
CA ALA A 318 -34.93 -2.70 -41.28
C ALA A 318 -33.72 -1.75 -41.40
N ASP A 319 -33.64 -0.73 -40.54
CA ASP A 319 -32.50 0.20 -40.47
C ASP A 319 -31.36 -0.35 -39.60
N CYS A 320 -31.53 -1.53 -39.00
CA CYS A 320 -30.54 -2.15 -38.13
C CYS A 320 -29.48 -2.89 -38.93
N THR A 321 -28.20 -2.62 -38.65
CA THR A 321 -27.06 -3.43 -39.09
C THR A 321 -26.74 -4.53 -38.08
N ASP A 322 -26.00 -5.56 -38.49
CA ASP A 322 -25.55 -6.60 -37.56
C ASP A 322 -24.76 -5.99 -36.37
N ASP A 323 -23.93 -4.97 -36.64
CA ASP A 323 -23.17 -4.23 -35.62
C ASP A 323 -24.06 -3.56 -34.57
N CYS A 324 -25.30 -3.21 -34.92
CA CYS A 324 -26.26 -2.67 -33.95
C CYS A 324 -27.14 -3.74 -33.31
N LEU A 325 -27.05 -5.01 -33.69
CA LEU A 325 -27.79 -6.10 -33.05
C LEU A 325 -26.90 -6.91 -32.10
N THR A 326 -25.58 -6.74 -32.19
CA THR A 326 -24.61 -7.44 -31.35
C THR A 326 -23.80 -6.50 -30.45
N TRP A 327 -23.05 -7.10 -29.55
CA TRP A 327 -22.10 -6.46 -28.65
C TRP A 327 -20.85 -7.33 -28.59
N ASP A 328 -19.70 -6.68 -28.60
CA ASP A 328 -18.40 -7.30 -28.35
C ASP A 328 -17.53 -6.32 -27.53
N VAL A 329 -16.49 -6.82 -26.87
CA VAL A 329 -15.72 -6.01 -25.92
C VAL A 329 -14.78 -5.02 -26.60
N GLU A 330 -14.32 -5.27 -27.82
CA GLU A 330 -13.46 -4.35 -28.59
C GLU A 330 -14.26 -3.10 -28.99
N SER A 331 -15.42 -3.29 -29.62
CA SER A 331 -16.31 -2.20 -30.02
C SER A 331 -16.78 -1.41 -28.80
N TRP A 332 -17.08 -2.09 -27.69
CA TRP A 332 -17.43 -1.43 -26.44
C TRP A 332 -16.28 -0.61 -25.85
N MET A 333 -15.05 -1.16 -25.80
CA MET A 333 -13.90 -0.40 -25.30
C MET A 333 -13.63 0.83 -26.19
N ALA A 334 -13.73 0.68 -27.51
CA ALA A 334 -13.59 1.77 -28.47
C ALA A 334 -14.67 2.86 -28.28
N SER A 335 -15.89 2.49 -27.85
CA SER A 335 -16.96 3.46 -27.60
C SER A 335 -16.71 4.40 -26.41
N LEU A 336 -15.76 4.08 -25.52
CA LEU A 336 -15.47 4.87 -24.31
C LEU A 336 -14.74 6.19 -24.61
N SER A 337 -14.09 6.31 -25.77
CA SER A 337 -13.36 7.51 -26.18
C SER A 337 -13.30 7.63 -27.70
N ASP A 338 -13.41 8.85 -28.23
CA ASP A 338 -13.19 9.11 -29.67
C ASP A 338 -11.70 9.14 -30.05
N ASP A 339 -10.81 9.27 -29.07
CA ASP A 339 -9.36 9.24 -29.25
C ASP A 339 -8.83 7.79 -29.17
N PRO A 340 -8.32 7.21 -30.27
CA PRO A 340 -7.79 5.84 -30.29
C PRO A 340 -6.59 5.63 -29.36
N GLU A 341 -5.77 6.66 -29.11
CA GLU A 341 -4.64 6.56 -28.17
C GLU A 341 -5.14 6.44 -26.73
N VAL A 342 -6.26 7.10 -26.40
CA VAL A 342 -6.92 6.92 -25.11
C VAL A 342 -7.52 5.51 -25.00
N VAL A 343 -8.14 4.98 -26.06
CA VAL A 343 -8.64 3.59 -26.07
C VAL A 343 -7.51 2.59 -25.84
N ASP A 344 -6.35 2.75 -26.49
CA ASP A 344 -5.16 1.93 -26.24
C ASP A 344 -4.68 2.05 -24.78
N LEU A 345 -4.67 3.26 -24.21
CA LEU A 345 -4.36 3.46 -22.80
C LEU A 345 -5.36 2.74 -21.87
N LEU A 346 -6.66 2.71 -22.19
CA LEU A 346 -7.66 1.99 -21.39
C LEU A 346 -7.40 0.47 -21.40
N TRP A 347 -7.12 -0.12 -22.57
CA TRP A 347 -6.67 -1.51 -22.67
C TRP A 347 -5.41 -1.76 -21.84
N ARG A 348 -4.42 -0.87 -21.96
CA ARG A 348 -3.17 -1.01 -21.22
C ARG A 348 -3.35 -0.84 -19.71
N THR A 349 -4.34 -0.07 -19.28
CA THR A 349 -4.75 0.08 -17.89
C THR A 349 -5.30 -1.23 -17.34
N VAL A 350 -6.16 -1.92 -18.10
CA VAL A 350 -6.63 -3.27 -17.71
C VAL A 350 -5.43 -4.23 -17.59
N GLY A 351 -4.51 -4.19 -18.55
CA GLY A 351 -3.28 -4.97 -18.50
C GLY A 351 -2.34 -4.61 -17.33
N ALA A 352 -2.38 -3.37 -16.84
CA ALA A 352 -1.63 -2.95 -15.65
C ALA A 352 -2.26 -3.48 -14.36
N VAL A 353 -3.59 -3.52 -14.28
CA VAL A 353 -4.34 -4.08 -13.14
C VAL A 353 -4.06 -5.58 -12.97
N VAL A 354 -3.95 -6.33 -14.07
CA VAL A 354 -3.69 -7.78 -14.00
C VAL A 354 -2.22 -8.16 -13.83
N ARG A 355 -1.30 -7.18 -13.96
CA ARG A 355 0.15 -7.37 -13.79
C ARG A 355 0.67 -6.61 -12.57
N PRO A 356 0.37 -7.09 -11.34
CA PRO A 356 0.68 -6.36 -10.12
C PRO A 356 2.19 -6.20 -9.90
N TYR A 357 3.03 -7.18 -10.26
CA TYR A 357 4.45 -7.11 -9.93
C TYR A 357 5.27 -6.19 -10.85
N ASN A 358 4.68 -5.67 -11.93
CA ASN A 358 5.30 -4.60 -12.70
C ASN A 358 5.10 -3.26 -11.98
N SER A 359 6.21 -2.62 -11.57
CA SER A 359 6.14 -1.28 -10.97
C SER A 359 5.87 -0.22 -12.04
N TRP A 360 4.60 0.12 -12.21
CA TRP A 360 4.15 1.12 -13.16
C TRP A 360 4.57 2.55 -12.79
N ASN A 361 4.83 2.81 -11.50
CA ASN A 361 5.13 4.13 -10.94
C ASN A 361 4.05 5.20 -11.27
N LYS A 362 2.84 4.74 -11.59
CA LYS A 362 1.70 5.55 -12.02
C LYS A 362 0.43 5.05 -11.33
N ALA A 363 -0.50 5.96 -11.11
CA ALA A 363 -1.89 5.69 -10.79
C ALA A 363 -2.76 6.29 -11.89
N MET A 364 -3.86 5.60 -12.17
CA MET A 364 -4.83 5.99 -13.17
C MET A 364 -5.99 6.75 -12.52
N PHE A 365 -6.32 7.91 -13.10
CA PHE A 365 -7.42 8.75 -12.66
C PHE A 365 -8.43 8.90 -13.79
N PHE A 366 -9.60 8.32 -13.60
CA PHE A 366 -10.69 8.46 -14.54
C PHE A 366 -11.56 9.65 -14.14
N TYR A 367 -11.50 10.73 -14.92
CA TYR A 367 -12.13 12.00 -14.58
C TYR A 367 -13.31 12.31 -15.49
N ALA A 368 -14.46 12.65 -14.89
CA ALA A 368 -15.56 13.27 -15.62
C ALA A 368 -16.52 13.98 -14.66
N ARG A 369 -16.92 15.21 -14.98
CA ARG A 369 -17.86 16.00 -14.18
C ARG A 369 -19.31 15.51 -14.29
N LYS A 370 -19.67 14.90 -15.41
CA LYS A 370 -20.99 14.34 -15.65
C LYS A 370 -20.99 12.86 -15.32
N GLY A 371 -22.08 12.37 -14.73
CA GLY A 371 -22.28 10.94 -14.50
C GLY A 371 -22.49 10.17 -15.81
N ASN A 372 -22.50 8.84 -15.70
CA ASN A 372 -22.85 7.92 -16.78
C ASN A 372 -21.98 8.04 -18.06
N ASN A 373 -20.68 7.89 -17.86
CA ASN A 373 -19.63 8.04 -18.88
C ASN A 373 -18.85 6.72 -19.11
N GLY A 374 -19.24 5.62 -18.46
CA GLY A 374 -18.59 4.31 -18.60
C GLY A 374 -17.50 4.00 -17.57
N LYS A 375 -17.03 4.95 -16.74
CA LYS A 375 -16.00 4.73 -15.70
C LYS A 375 -16.31 3.55 -14.78
N GLY A 376 -17.49 3.57 -14.15
CA GLY A 376 -17.93 2.52 -13.24
C GLY A 376 -18.22 1.17 -13.91
N THR A 377 -18.42 1.16 -15.23
CA THR A 377 -18.57 -0.07 -16.03
C THR A 377 -17.21 -0.67 -16.35
N LEU A 378 -16.23 0.14 -16.75
CA LEU A 378 -14.84 -0.29 -16.95
C LEU A 378 -14.20 -0.76 -15.63
N LEU A 379 -14.45 -0.05 -14.53
CA LEU A 379 -14.00 -0.48 -13.20
C LEU A 379 -14.66 -1.81 -12.78
N SER A 380 -15.90 -2.08 -13.23
CA SER A 380 -16.56 -3.38 -13.02
C SER A 380 -15.86 -4.51 -13.77
N LEU A 381 -15.41 -4.29 -15.02
CA LEU A 381 -14.60 -5.27 -15.75
C LEU A 381 -13.32 -5.62 -14.96
N MET A 382 -12.58 -4.61 -14.51
CA MET A 382 -11.37 -4.80 -13.72
C MET A 382 -11.63 -5.59 -12.42
N ARG A 383 -12.73 -5.29 -11.71
CA ARG A 383 -13.15 -6.03 -10.51
C ARG A 383 -13.50 -7.48 -10.81
N ASN A 384 -14.20 -7.74 -11.91
CA ASN A 384 -14.56 -9.09 -12.33
C ASN A 384 -13.32 -9.92 -12.69
N MET A 385 -12.29 -9.30 -13.30
CA MET A 385 -11.03 -9.99 -13.59
C MET A 385 -10.24 -10.35 -12.32
N LEU A 386 -10.17 -9.44 -11.35
CA LEU A 386 -9.47 -9.69 -10.10
C LEU A 386 -10.22 -10.68 -9.21
N GLY A 387 -11.55 -10.66 -9.24
CA GLY A 387 -12.41 -11.42 -8.33
C GLY A 387 -12.67 -10.70 -7.00
N VAL A 388 -13.75 -11.12 -6.34
CA VAL A 388 -14.17 -10.53 -5.06
C VAL A 388 -13.12 -10.82 -3.98
N GLY A 389 -12.66 -9.76 -3.31
CA GLY A 389 -11.69 -9.86 -2.21
C GLY A 389 -10.23 -9.63 -2.62
N ASN A 390 -9.93 -9.61 -3.92
CA ASN A 390 -8.57 -9.39 -4.46
C ASN A 390 -8.29 -7.94 -4.83
N TYR A 391 -9.17 -6.99 -4.48
CA TYR A 391 -8.96 -5.56 -4.65
C TYR A 391 -9.36 -4.80 -3.38
N ALA A 392 -8.76 -3.63 -3.19
CA ALA A 392 -9.11 -2.70 -2.11
C ALA A 392 -9.83 -1.47 -2.67
N SER A 393 -10.79 -0.95 -1.91
CA SER A 393 -11.44 0.34 -2.19
C SER A 393 -10.99 1.33 -1.12
N ILE A 394 -9.93 2.09 -1.41
CA ILE A 394 -9.34 3.08 -0.51
C ILE A 394 -9.40 4.45 -1.20
N PRO A 395 -10.35 5.32 -0.81
CA PRO A 395 -10.43 6.69 -1.32
C PRO A 395 -9.14 7.47 -1.08
N LEU A 396 -8.88 8.50 -1.91
CA LEU A 396 -7.67 9.31 -1.84
C LEU A 396 -7.43 9.93 -0.45
N ALA A 397 -8.48 10.42 0.20
CA ALA A 397 -8.41 11.02 1.53
C ALA A 397 -7.93 10.03 2.62
N ASP A 398 -8.17 8.74 2.42
CA ASP A 398 -7.89 7.71 3.42
C ASP A 398 -6.42 7.28 3.43
N PHE A 399 -5.66 7.55 2.37
CA PHE A 399 -4.21 7.36 2.37
C PHE A 399 -3.47 8.23 3.39
N GLY A 400 -4.09 9.35 3.81
CA GLY A 400 -3.56 10.23 4.85
C GLY A 400 -3.96 9.84 6.28
N LYS A 401 -4.83 8.84 6.46
CA LYS A 401 -5.40 8.45 7.75
C LYS A 401 -4.77 7.17 8.28
N ASP A 402 -4.62 7.09 9.60
CA ASP A 402 -4.13 5.88 10.25
C ASP A 402 -5.18 4.75 10.17
N PHE A 403 -4.73 3.51 10.07
CA PHE A 403 -5.53 2.26 10.06
C PHE A 403 -6.33 1.92 8.80
N LEU A 404 -6.55 2.85 7.86
CA LEU A 404 -7.37 2.59 6.67
C LEU A 404 -6.63 1.85 5.54
N LEU A 405 -5.33 1.57 5.73
CA LEU A 405 -4.49 0.88 4.75
C LEU A 405 -4.41 -0.64 4.96
N GLU A 406 -5.00 -1.20 6.03
CA GLU A 406 -5.06 -2.66 6.25
C GLU A 406 -5.54 -3.45 5.01
N PRO A 407 -6.55 -2.99 4.24
CA PRO A 407 -7.03 -3.74 3.07
C PRO A 407 -5.96 -4.02 2.01
N LEU A 408 -4.88 -3.23 1.94
CA LEU A 408 -3.78 -3.46 0.99
C LEU A 408 -3.08 -4.80 1.20
N THR A 409 -3.13 -5.34 2.42
CA THR A 409 -2.47 -6.61 2.80
C THR A 409 -2.99 -7.83 2.05
N ARG A 410 -4.18 -7.72 1.42
CA ARG A 410 -4.89 -8.80 0.71
C ARG A 410 -5.31 -8.42 -0.71
N ALA A 411 -4.87 -7.28 -1.22
CA ALA A 411 -5.32 -6.74 -2.50
C ALA A 411 -4.22 -6.78 -3.57
N ASN A 412 -4.60 -7.12 -4.80
CA ASN A 412 -3.78 -7.05 -6.01
C ASN A 412 -3.93 -5.73 -6.77
N ALA A 413 -4.92 -4.90 -6.41
CA ALA A 413 -5.11 -3.57 -6.97
C ALA A 413 -5.93 -2.70 -6.02
N VAL A 414 -5.88 -1.38 -6.21
CA VAL A 414 -6.77 -0.42 -5.55
C VAL A 414 -7.73 0.13 -6.60
N LEU A 415 -9.03 -0.15 -6.44
CA LEU A 415 -10.09 0.20 -7.40
C LEU A 415 -11.22 0.96 -6.70
N VAL A 416 -11.30 2.27 -6.93
CA VAL A 416 -12.28 3.16 -6.26
C VAL A 416 -13.25 3.76 -7.27
N ASP A 417 -14.55 3.61 -7.02
CA ASP A 417 -15.62 4.10 -7.91
C ASP A 417 -15.98 5.57 -7.67
N GLU A 418 -15.92 6.00 -6.41
CA GLU A 418 -16.33 7.33 -6.00
C GLU A 418 -15.35 7.87 -4.94
N ASN A 419 -14.91 9.10 -5.17
CA ASN A 419 -14.23 9.93 -4.17
C ASN A 419 -15.12 11.13 -3.86
N ASP A 420 -15.10 11.59 -2.61
CA ASP A 420 -15.88 12.74 -2.18
C ASP A 420 -15.53 13.99 -3.00
N VAL A 421 -16.55 14.79 -3.35
CA VAL A 421 -16.35 16.10 -4.00
C VAL A 421 -15.52 17.00 -3.09
N GLY A 422 -14.56 17.73 -3.66
CA GLY A 422 -13.64 18.55 -2.87
C GLY A 422 -12.68 17.76 -1.98
N THR A 423 -12.37 16.50 -2.33
CA THR A 423 -11.38 15.69 -1.59
C THR A 423 -10.05 16.45 -1.45
N PHE A 424 -9.63 16.68 -0.20
CA PHE A 424 -8.35 17.31 0.12
C PHE A 424 -7.35 16.26 0.65
N VAL A 425 -6.26 16.06 -0.10
CA VAL A 425 -5.20 15.12 0.28
C VAL A 425 -4.09 15.88 1.00
N GLU A 426 -4.14 15.86 2.34
CA GLU A 426 -3.15 16.56 3.16
C GLU A 426 -1.79 15.85 3.19
N LYS A 427 -1.79 14.53 3.33
CA LYS A 427 -0.59 13.69 3.45
C LYS A 427 -0.52 12.69 2.29
N ALA A 428 0.30 13.00 1.30
CA ALA A 428 0.48 12.15 0.13
C ALA A 428 1.63 11.14 0.25
N ALA A 429 2.29 11.01 1.41
CA ALA A 429 3.46 10.15 1.57
C ALA A 429 3.14 8.67 1.33
N ASN A 430 2.15 8.12 2.03
CA ASN A 430 1.69 6.74 1.83
C ASN A 430 1.13 6.52 0.42
N PHE A 431 0.40 7.50 -0.11
CA PHE A 431 -0.12 7.44 -1.47
C PHE A 431 1.02 7.32 -2.51
N LYS A 432 2.06 8.16 -2.41
CA LYS A 432 3.25 8.08 -3.27
C LYS A 432 3.96 6.73 -3.14
N ALA A 433 4.15 6.28 -1.89
CA ALA A 433 4.81 5.02 -1.59
C ALA A 433 4.06 3.81 -2.17
N VAL A 434 2.73 3.78 -2.04
CA VAL A 434 1.91 2.70 -2.61
C VAL A 434 1.99 2.67 -4.14
N ILE A 435 2.05 3.84 -4.81
CA ILE A 435 2.18 3.90 -6.28
C ILE A 435 3.55 3.41 -6.77
N THR A 436 4.61 3.64 -6.00
CA THR A 436 5.98 3.25 -6.36
C THR A 436 6.39 1.90 -5.79
N ASN A 437 5.44 1.16 -5.21
CA ASN A 437 5.67 -0.11 -4.52
C ASN A 437 6.74 0.02 -3.43
N ASP A 438 6.80 1.15 -2.73
CA ASP A 438 7.65 1.32 -1.55
C ASP A 438 7.01 0.67 -0.32
N VAL A 439 7.82 0.32 0.67
CA VAL A 439 7.33 -0.22 1.94
C VAL A 439 6.61 0.87 2.72
N ILE A 440 5.39 0.57 3.17
CA ILE A 440 4.62 1.39 4.10
C ILE A 440 4.43 0.66 5.42
N THR A 441 4.32 1.42 6.51
CA THR A 441 3.90 0.88 7.80
C THR A 441 2.38 0.93 7.89
N ILE A 442 1.76 -0.25 7.99
CA ILE A 442 0.31 -0.39 8.16
C ILE A 442 0.02 -0.60 9.65
N ASN A 443 -0.54 0.43 10.28
CA ASN A 443 -1.10 0.31 11.62
C ASN A 443 -2.40 -0.49 11.56
N ARG A 444 -2.50 -1.60 12.28
CA ARG A 444 -3.70 -2.45 12.32
C ARG A 444 -4.40 -2.26 13.66
N LYS A 445 -5.73 -2.12 13.65
CA LYS A 445 -6.49 -1.85 14.88
C LYS A 445 -6.35 -3.02 15.85
N TYR A 446 -5.89 -2.73 17.07
CA TYR A 446 -5.64 -3.72 18.14
C TYR A 446 -4.63 -4.83 17.78
N LYS A 447 -3.74 -4.60 16.81
CA LYS A 447 -2.68 -5.53 16.40
C LYS A 447 -1.37 -4.77 16.25
N ALA A 448 -0.25 -5.51 16.24
CA ALA A 448 1.05 -4.92 15.92
C ALA A 448 1.03 -4.32 14.49
N PRO A 449 1.64 -3.13 14.30
CA PRO A 449 1.92 -2.59 12.97
C PRO A 449 2.73 -3.60 12.15
N ILE A 450 2.59 -3.55 10.83
CA ILE A 450 3.39 -4.35 9.92
C ILE A 450 4.01 -3.46 8.87
N ALA A 451 5.22 -3.82 8.43
CA ALA A 451 5.75 -3.32 7.18
C ALA A 451 5.08 -4.08 6.03
N HIS A 452 4.65 -3.35 5.00
CA HIS A 452 3.97 -3.93 3.86
C HIS A 452 4.35 -3.20 2.57
N GLN A 453 4.79 -3.98 1.58
CA GLN A 453 4.93 -3.53 0.20
C GLN A 453 3.70 -3.98 -0.59
N HIS A 454 2.98 -3.00 -1.12
CA HIS A 454 1.90 -3.22 -2.07
C HIS A 454 2.48 -3.20 -3.49
N PHE A 455 2.03 -4.12 -4.35
CA PHE A 455 2.47 -4.18 -5.75
C PHE A 455 1.37 -3.72 -6.72
N GLY A 456 0.11 -3.76 -6.28
CA GLY A 456 -1.04 -3.57 -7.16
C GLY A 456 -1.16 -2.20 -7.81
N PHE A 457 -1.73 -2.19 -9.01
CA PHE A 457 -2.04 -0.94 -9.72
C PHE A 457 -3.23 -0.21 -9.08
N MET A 458 -3.24 1.11 -9.19
CA MET A 458 -4.28 1.96 -8.60
C MET A 458 -5.11 2.65 -9.68
N VAL A 459 -6.43 2.53 -9.58
CA VAL A 459 -7.42 3.21 -10.42
C VAL A 459 -8.41 3.96 -9.53
N GLN A 460 -8.52 5.27 -9.76
CA GLN A 460 -9.37 6.19 -9.00
C GLN A 460 -10.38 6.85 -9.95
N CYS A 461 -11.66 6.63 -9.73
CA CYS A 461 -12.72 7.36 -10.40
C CYS A 461 -13.01 8.67 -9.65
N LEU A 462 -13.02 9.78 -10.40
CA LEU A 462 -13.20 11.13 -9.90
C LEU A 462 -14.36 11.82 -10.62
N ASN A 463 -15.22 12.48 -9.85
CA ASN A 463 -16.26 13.37 -10.36
C ASN A 463 -15.85 14.85 -10.27
N ASP A 464 -14.89 15.15 -9.39
CA ASP A 464 -14.30 16.46 -9.18
C ASP A 464 -12.79 16.31 -9.02
N GLU A 465 -12.05 17.39 -9.30
CA GLU A 465 -10.60 17.39 -9.21
C GLU A 465 -10.18 17.44 -7.73
N PRO A 466 -9.42 16.45 -7.22
CA PRO A 466 -8.94 16.48 -5.85
C PRO A 466 -7.93 17.61 -5.65
N VAL A 467 -7.92 18.18 -4.45
CA VAL A 467 -6.94 19.20 -4.06
C VAL A 467 -5.81 18.55 -3.28
N PHE A 468 -4.58 18.66 -3.78
CA PHE A 468 -3.40 18.15 -3.07
C PHE A 468 -2.66 19.28 -2.34
N LYS A 469 -2.25 19.01 -1.10
CA LYS A 469 -1.35 19.91 -0.36
C LYS A 469 0.08 19.88 -0.91
N ASP A 470 0.53 18.71 -1.36
CA ASP A 470 1.80 18.52 -2.06
C ASP A 470 1.59 18.86 -3.54
N LYS A 471 2.24 19.91 -4.04
CA LYS A 471 2.15 20.39 -5.43
C LYS A 471 3.44 20.14 -6.22
N SER A 472 4.30 19.26 -5.71
CA SER A 472 5.57 18.97 -6.36
C SER A 472 5.39 18.06 -7.58
N GLU A 473 6.31 18.15 -8.54
CA GLU A 473 6.40 17.18 -9.65
C GLU A 473 6.59 15.73 -9.16
N SER A 474 6.94 15.53 -7.87
CA SER A 474 6.89 14.21 -7.24
C SER A 474 5.50 13.61 -7.24
N ILE A 475 4.46 14.36 -6.88
CA ILE A 475 3.11 13.81 -6.91
C ILE A 475 2.57 13.74 -8.33
N TYR A 476 2.81 14.76 -9.16
CA TYR A 476 2.16 14.86 -10.47
C TYR A 476 2.66 13.82 -11.48
N ARG A 477 3.97 13.52 -11.51
CA ARG A 477 4.50 12.50 -12.43
C ARG A 477 3.94 11.09 -12.19
N ARG A 478 3.28 10.86 -11.05
CA ARG A 478 2.68 9.58 -10.68
C ARG A 478 1.20 9.48 -11.11
N GLN A 479 0.63 10.49 -11.75
CA GLN A 479 -0.79 10.56 -12.06
C GLN A 479 -1.01 10.55 -13.57
N ILE A 480 -1.93 9.72 -14.04
CA ILE A 480 -2.42 9.71 -15.43
C ILE A 480 -3.90 10.10 -15.36
N PHE A 481 -4.23 11.33 -15.77
CA PHE A 481 -5.62 11.80 -15.82
C PHE A 481 -6.23 11.52 -17.18
N VAL A 482 -7.18 10.58 -17.22
CA VAL A 482 -7.92 10.25 -18.44
C VAL A 482 -9.28 10.96 -18.40
N PRO A 483 -9.53 11.89 -19.33
CA PRO A 483 -10.83 12.53 -19.46
C PRO A 483 -11.85 11.55 -20.07
N PHE A 484 -12.96 11.33 -19.38
CA PHE A 484 -14.11 10.56 -19.88
C PHE A 484 -15.19 11.54 -20.36
N GLU A 485 -15.13 11.91 -21.63
CA GLU A 485 -15.98 12.96 -22.22
C GLU A 485 -17.34 12.44 -22.71
N LYS A 486 -17.45 11.11 -22.91
CA LYS A 486 -18.69 10.45 -23.34
C LYS A 486 -19.77 10.52 -22.25
N CYS A 487 -21.02 10.51 -22.69
CA CYS A 487 -22.20 10.43 -21.83
C CYS A 487 -23.19 9.47 -22.47
N PHE A 488 -23.57 8.43 -21.75
CA PHE A 488 -24.47 7.38 -22.22
C PHE A 488 -25.91 7.58 -21.71
N THR A 489 -26.23 8.76 -21.16
CA THR A 489 -27.54 9.03 -20.54
C THR A 489 -28.65 8.91 -21.57
N GLY A 490 -29.64 8.06 -21.28
CA GLY A 490 -30.72 7.72 -22.22
C GLY A 490 -30.37 6.64 -23.25
N ALA A 491 -29.12 6.18 -23.29
CA ALA A 491 -28.63 5.07 -24.12
C ALA A 491 -27.94 3.98 -23.28
N GLU A 492 -28.27 3.94 -21.98
CA GLU A 492 -27.65 3.03 -21.02
C GLU A 492 -28.05 1.58 -21.28
N ARG A 493 -27.05 0.71 -21.38
CA ARG A 493 -27.26 -0.74 -21.53
C ARG A 493 -26.77 -1.46 -20.29
N ARG A 494 -27.66 -1.62 -19.32
CA ARG A 494 -27.34 -2.18 -17.99
C ARG A 494 -26.79 -3.61 -18.06
N TYR A 495 -27.25 -4.40 -19.03
CA TYR A 495 -26.81 -5.78 -19.24
C TYR A 495 -25.32 -5.93 -19.57
N ILE A 496 -24.65 -4.88 -20.08
CA ILE A 496 -23.19 -4.90 -20.27
C ILE A 496 -22.48 -5.12 -18.93
N LYS A 497 -22.86 -4.35 -17.90
CA LYS A 497 -22.28 -4.43 -16.56
C LYS A 497 -22.81 -5.62 -15.76
N ASP A 498 -24.11 -5.88 -15.88
CA ASP A 498 -24.82 -6.84 -15.04
C ASP A 498 -24.61 -8.30 -15.51
N ASP A 499 -24.30 -8.52 -16.79
CA ASP A 499 -24.12 -9.84 -17.40
C ASP A 499 -22.81 -9.93 -18.21
N TYR A 500 -22.68 -9.20 -19.33
CA TYR A 500 -21.65 -9.50 -20.34
C TYR A 500 -20.22 -9.44 -19.81
N LEU A 501 -19.88 -8.41 -19.04
CA LEU A 501 -18.54 -8.24 -18.44
C LEU A 501 -18.25 -9.21 -17.29
N ARG A 502 -19.15 -10.14 -16.98
CA ARG A 502 -18.95 -11.22 -15.99
C ARG A 502 -18.79 -12.59 -16.65
N ARG A 503 -19.06 -12.70 -17.95
CA ARG A 503 -19.05 -13.98 -18.65
C ARG A 503 -17.61 -14.50 -18.81
N PRO A 504 -17.34 -15.79 -18.54
CA PRO A 504 -16.00 -16.36 -18.62
C PRO A 504 -15.33 -16.11 -19.97
N GLU A 505 -16.03 -16.34 -21.08
CA GLU A 505 -15.49 -16.16 -22.43
C GLU A 505 -15.05 -14.72 -22.73
N VAL A 506 -15.74 -13.72 -22.15
CA VAL A 506 -15.37 -12.30 -22.28
C VAL A 506 -14.13 -12.01 -21.44
N LEU A 507 -14.08 -12.50 -20.19
CA LEU A 507 -12.96 -12.25 -19.28
C LEU A 507 -11.67 -12.94 -19.75
N GLU A 508 -11.77 -14.17 -20.25
CA GLU A 508 -10.67 -14.91 -20.87
C GLU A 508 -10.11 -14.18 -22.08
N TYR A 509 -10.99 -13.69 -22.98
CA TYR A 509 -10.56 -12.88 -24.11
C TYR A 509 -9.89 -11.58 -23.67
N VAL A 510 -10.45 -10.85 -22.71
CA VAL A 510 -9.86 -9.60 -22.19
C VAL A 510 -8.47 -9.87 -21.61
N LEU A 511 -8.29 -10.97 -20.88
CA LEU A 511 -7.00 -11.36 -20.32
C LEU A 511 -5.99 -11.69 -21.44
N ARG A 512 -6.38 -12.49 -22.44
CA ARG A 512 -5.55 -12.77 -23.61
C ARG A 512 -5.19 -11.49 -24.34
N ARG A 513 -6.17 -10.62 -24.58
CA ARG A 513 -6.03 -9.35 -25.29
C ARG A 513 -4.95 -8.46 -24.68
N VAL A 514 -4.88 -8.34 -23.35
CA VAL A 514 -3.90 -7.46 -22.67
C VAL A 514 -2.54 -8.11 -22.41
N LEU A 515 -2.44 -9.46 -22.48
CA LEU A 515 -1.21 -10.20 -22.24
C LEU A 515 -0.51 -10.69 -23.52
N SER A 516 -1.21 -10.79 -24.65
CA SER A 516 -0.66 -11.37 -25.87
C SER A 516 -0.19 -10.29 -26.84
N GLY A 517 1.06 -10.43 -27.30
CA GLY A 517 1.78 -9.48 -28.16
C GLY A 517 1.23 -9.35 -29.58
N ASP A 518 0.49 -10.37 -30.03
CA ASP A 518 -0.26 -10.39 -31.30
C ASP A 518 -1.45 -9.42 -31.29
N LEU A 519 -2.07 -9.20 -30.12
CA LEU A 519 -3.23 -8.32 -29.95
C LEU A 519 -2.86 -6.96 -29.35
N THR A 520 -1.91 -6.92 -28.41
CA THR A 520 -1.41 -5.68 -27.79
C THR A 520 0.11 -5.68 -27.80
N SER A 521 0.71 -4.67 -28.45
CA SER A 521 2.16 -4.49 -28.45
C SER A 521 2.75 -4.59 -27.03
N PRO A 522 3.84 -5.35 -26.83
CA PRO A 522 4.46 -5.50 -25.53
C PRO A 522 4.81 -4.18 -24.85
N TYR A 523 4.61 -4.08 -23.53
CA TYR A 523 4.82 -2.83 -22.81
C TYR A 523 5.09 -2.98 -21.30
N TYR A 524 5.95 -2.08 -20.81
CA TYR A 524 6.30 -1.91 -19.39
C TYR A 524 6.09 -0.47 -18.90
N VAL A 525 5.70 0.44 -19.79
CA VAL A 525 5.40 1.84 -19.51
C VAL A 525 4.03 2.15 -20.12
N LEU A 526 3.20 2.89 -19.40
CA LEU A 526 1.90 3.34 -19.89
C LEU A 526 2.09 4.55 -20.82
N PRO A 527 1.40 4.59 -21.97
CA PRO A 527 1.44 5.76 -22.84
C PRO A 527 0.76 6.96 -22.16
N GLU A 528 1.17 8.15 -22.54
CA GLU A 528 0.55 9.41 -22.11
C GLU A 528 0.07 10.19 -23.35
N PRO A 529 -1.13 9.88 -23.86
CA PRO A 529 -1.73 10.56 -25.01
C PRO A 529 -1.83 12.07 -24.81
N ALA A 530 -1.97 12.82 -25.91
CA ALA A 530 -2.06 14.28 -25.86
C ALA A 530 -3.23 14.77 -24.98
N ALA A 531 -4.40 14.12 -25.06
CA ALA A 531 -5.56 14.41 -24.22
C ALA A 531 -5.27 14.26 -22.72
N VAL A 532 -4.51 13.22 -22.35
CA VAL A 532 -4.11 12.93 -20.96
C VAL A 532 -3.09 13.94 -20.44
N LYS A 533 -2.09 14.31 -21.25
CA LYS A 533 -1.12 15.35 -20.89
C LYS A 533 -1.79 16.70 -20.68
N LYS A 534 -2.71 17.06 -21.57
CA LYS A 534 -3.51 18.29 -21.45
C LYS A 534 -4.39 18.28 -20.19
N ALA A 535 -5.04 17.15 -19.89
CA ALA A 535 -5.84 17.00 -18.67
C ALA A 535 -4.98 17.13 -17.41
N LEU A 536 -3.78 16.53 -17.39
CA LEU A 536 -2.85 16.68 -16.27
C LEU A 536 -2.37 18.13 -16.12
N GLU A 537 -2.06 18.84 -17.20
CA GLU A 537 -1.62 20.25 -17.08
C GLU A 537 -2.75 21.15 -16.55
N GLY A 538 -3.98 20.98 -17.04
CA GLY A 538 -5.15 21.69 -16.50
C GLY A 538 -5.37 21.40 -15.01
N PHE A 539 -5.16 20.15 -14.59
CA PHE A 539 -5.20 19.76 -13.18
C PHE A 539 -4.09 20.41 -12.34
N LYS A 540 -2.87 20.54 -12.88
CA LYS A 540 -1.76 21.23 -12.20
C LYS A 540 -2.09 22.72 -12.02
N GLU A 541 -2.62 23.37 -13.04
CA GLU A 541 -3.04 24.78 -12.97
C GLU A 541 -4.16 24.99 -11.95
N SER A 542 -5.16 24.12 -11.90
CA SER A 542 -6.26 24.22 -10.93
C SER A 542 -5.79 24.04 -9.48
N ASN A 543 -4.78 23.19 -9.25
CA ASN A 543 -4.23 22.90 -7.94
C ASN A 543 -3.14 23.89 -7.49
N ASP A 544 -2.44 24.53 -8.42
CA ASP A 544 -1.29 25.39 -8.15
C ASP A 544 -1.51 26.84 -8.62
N PRO A 545 -1.96 27.74 -7.71
CA PRO A 545 -2.16 29.14 -8.04
C PRO A 545 -0.91 29.87 -8.51
N VAL A 546 0.29 29.45 -8.12
CA VAL A 546 1.54 30.07 -8.60
C VAL A 546 1.76 29.73 -10.07
N ARG A 547 1.51 28.47 -10.44
CA ARG A 547 1.54 28.03 -11.83
C ARG A 547 0.47 28.71 -12.67
N ALA A 548 -0.77 28.77 -12.19
CA ALA A 548 -1.85 29.47 -12.89
C ALA A 548 -1.50 30.94 -13.13
N PHE A 549 -1.03 31.65 -12.08
CA PHE A 549 -0.53 33.00 -12.20
C PHE A 549 0.60 33.12 -13.24
N TRP A 550 1.59 32.23 -13.18
CA TRP A 550 2.73 32.29 -14.10
C TRP A 550 2.29 32.06 -15.55
N ASN A 551 1.51 31.02 -15.82
CA ASN A 551 1.08 30.66 -17.16
C ASN A 551 0.23 31.76 -17.81
N GLU A 552 -0.62 32.44 -17.04
CA GLU A 552 -1.43 33.56 -17.53
C GLU A 552 -0.60 34.82 -17.82
N ASN A 553 0.44 35.08 -17.02
CA ASN A 553 1.11 36.39 -17.02
C ASN A 553 2.52 36.41 -17.61
N GLN A 554 3.20 35.26 -17.78
CA GLN A 554 4.61 35.20 -18.17
C GLN A 554 4.95 35.86 -19.50
N MET A 555 3.96 36.01 -20.39
CA MET A 555 4.11 36.66 -21.70
C MET A 555 3.74 38.15 -21.69
N LEU A 556 3.17 38.67 -20.60
CA LEU A 556 2.64 40.04 -20.53
C LEU A 556 3.68 41.08 -20.07
N PHE A 557 4.73 40.62 -19.38
CA PHE A 557 5.77 41.47 -18.81
C PHE A 557 6.54 42.24 -19.89
N GLN A 558 6.76 43.54 -19.64
CA GLN A 558 7.56 44.43 -20.50
C GLN A 558 9.01 44.54 -20.04
N TRP A 559 9.26 44.51 -18.74
CA TRP A 559 10.63 44.54 -18.21
C TRP A 559 11.46 43.33 -18.64
N ASP A 560 12.79 43.44 -18.59
CA ASP A 560 13.73 42.32 -18.80
C ASP A 560 14.33 41.79 -17.48
N LEU A 561 14.00 42.46 -16.38
CA LEU A 561 14.28 42.05 -15.01
C LEU A 561 12.97 42.13 -14.22
N LEU A 562 12.53 41.01 -13.68
CA LEU A 562 11.35 40.93 -12.82
C LEU A 562 11.77 40.71 -11.37
N PRO A 563 11.81 41.76 -10.54
CA PRO A 563 12.15 41.62 -9.14
C PRO A 563 11.18 40.67 -8.43
N PHE A 564 11.70 39.76 -7.60
CA PHE A 564 10.85 38.86 -6.81
C PHE A 564 9.81 39.56 -5.92
N PRO A 565 10.10 40.71 -5.27
CA PRO A 565 9.06 41.41 -4.53
C PRO A 565 7.97 41.98 -5.45
N PHE A 566 8.30 42.40 -6.68
CA PHE A 566 7.32 42.84 -7.68
C PHE A 566 6.42 41.67 -8.08
N LEU A 567 7.01 40.53 -8.47
CA LEU A 567 6.27 39.32 -8.83
C LEU A 567 5.35 38.83 -7.71
N HIS A 568 5.80 38.89 -6.45
CA HIS A 568 4.98 38.46 -5.32
C HIS A 568 3.82 39.43 -5.05
N GLU A 569 4.06 40.75 -5.11
CA GLU A 569 2.98 41.74 -4.97
C GLU A 569 1.96 41.64 -6.11
N PHE A 570 2.43 41.41 -7.33
CA PHE A 570 1.57 41.16 -8.49
C PHE A 570 0.75 39.88 -8.32
N TYR A 571 1.38 38.77 -7.91
CA TYR A 571 0.68 37.52 -7.59
C TYR A 571 -0.41 37.71 -6.52
N VAL A 572 -0.13 38.48 -5.46
CA VAL A 572 -1.11 38.77 -4.40
C VAL A 572 -2.30 39.57 -4.95
N ALA A 573 -2.05 40.58 -5.79
CA ALA A 573 -3.10 41.36 -6.42
C ALA A 573 -3.94 40.52 -7.39
N TRP A 574 -3.29 39.70 -8.22
CA TRP A 574 -3.94 38.76 -9.14
C TRP A 574 -4.82 37.75 -8.39
N MET A 575 -4.30 37.14 -7.31
CA MET A 575 -5.08 36.26 -6.43
C MET A 575 -6.32 36.95 -5.87
N GLY A 576 -6.21 38.22 -5.48
CA GLY A 576 -7.36 39.00 -4.98
C GLY A 576 -8.47 39.19 -6.00
N ARG A 577 -8.14 39.28 -7.30
CA ARG A 577 -9.09 39.46 -8.40
C ARG A 577 -9.73 38.15 -8.86
N TYR A 578 -8.95 37.08 -8.99
CA TYR A 578 -9.39 35.83 -9.62
C TYR A 578 -9.64 34.69 -8.63
N MET A 579 -9.07 34.75 -7.44
CA MET A 579 -9.21 33.74 -6.38
C MET A 579 -9.49 34.37 -5.01
N PRO A 580 -10.54 35.20 -4.86
CA PRO A 580 -10.76 36.03 -3.66
C PRO A 580 -10.95 35.24 -2.36
N ASN A 581 -11.35 33.98 -2.46
CA ASN A 581 -11.54 33.08 -1.30
C ASN A 581 -10.27 32.31 -0.92
N SER A 582 -9.19 32.44 -1.70
CA SER A 582 -7.92 31.75 -1.47
C SER A 582 -6.89 32.67 -0.83
N LYS A 583 -6.03 32.10 0.03
CA LYS A 583 -4.95 32.86 0.68
C LYS A 583 -3.67 32.76 -0.15
N PRO A 584 -2.99 33.88 -0.45
CA PRO A 584 -1.70 33.84 -1.12
C PRO A 584 -0.65 33.20 -0.20
N ILE A 585 0.31 32.51 -0.81
CA ILE A 585 1.47 31.97 -0.10
C ILE A 585 2.46 33.09 0.26
N GLY A 586 3.30 32.83 1.27
CA GLY A 586 4.35 33.77 1.67
C GLY A 586 5.45 33.92 0.61
N LYS A 587 6.04 35.11 0.54
CA LYS A 587 7.03 35.51 -0.48
C LYS A 587 8.15 34.51 -0.73
N ASN A 588 8.82 34.00 0.32
CA ASN A 588 9.95 33.09 0.12
C ASN A 588 9.52 31.76 -0.50
N LYS A 589 8.32 31.27 -0.15
CA LYS A 589 7.75 30.06 -0.76
C LYS A 589 7.36 30.33 -2.21
N PHE A 590 6.74 31.48 -2.50
CA PHE A 590 6.46 31.92 -3.86
C PHE A 590 7.71 31.99 -4.74
N ILE A 591 8.80 32.59 -4.24
CA ILE A 591 10.08 32.65 -4.96
C ILE A 591 10.60 31.25 -5.27
N SER A 592 10.57 30.35 -4.29
CA SER A 592 11.00 28.97 -4.51
C SER A 592 10.15 28.26 -5.58
N GLU A 593 8.83 28.45 -5.57
CA GLU A 593 7.92 27.80 -6.53
C GLU A 593 8.04 28.41 -7.94
N ILE A 594 8.13 29.73 -8.08
CA ILE A 594 8.25 30.38 -9.39
C ILE A 594 9.59 30.07 -10.06
N VAL A 595 10.69 30.04 -9.30
CA VAL A 595 12.01 29.66 -9.83
C VAL A 595 11.98 28.20 -10.29
N GLN A 596 11.38 27.30 -9.51
CA GLN A 596 11.22 25.90 -9.93
C GLN A 596 10.39 25.75 -11.21
N LEU A 597 9.32 26.54 -11.38
CA LEU A 597 8.51 26.51 -12.60
C LEU A 597 9.30 27.00 -13.82
N VAL A 598 10.03 28.10 -13.67
CA VAL A 598 10.86 28.67 -14.74
C VAL A 598 12.02 27.74 -15.12
N ASP A 599 12.70 27.15 -14.13
CA ASP A 599 13.82 26.23 -14.36
C ASP A 599 13.35 24.90 -14.99
N ALA A 600 12.12 24.48 -14.68
CA ALA A 600 11.53 23.25 -15.23
C ALA A 600 11.06 23.39 -16.68
N ASP A 601 10.93 24.61 -17.21
CA ASP A 601 10.56 24.88 -18.59
C ASP A 601 11.78 25.36 -19.41
N PRO A 602 12.41 24.47 -20.20
CA PRO A 602 13.54 24.84 -21.06
C PRO A 602 13.18 25.89 -22.10
N THR A 603 11.90 26.03 -22.46
CA THR A 603 11.39 26.97 -23.47
C THR A 603 11.00 28.33 -22.89
N SER A 604 11.04 28.47 -21.57
CA SER A 604 10.73 29.73 -20.89
C SER A 604 11.63 30.86 -21.38
N GLN A 605 11.04 32.02 -21.69
CA GLN A 605 11.79 33.25 -21.98
C GLN A 605 12.49 33.82 -20.73
N TRP A 606 12.19 33.26 -19.56
CA TRP A 606 12.71 33.67 -18.27
C TRP A 606 13.72 32.65 -17.75
N TYR A 607 14.69 33.10 -16.95
CA TYR A 607 15.64 32.21 -16.26
C TYR A 607 16.10 32.81 -14.93
N CYS A 608 16.67 31.96 -14.07
CA CYS A 608 17.21 32.35 -12.78
C CYS A 608 18.37 31.45 -12.31
N ASP A 609 19.61 31.76 -12.69
CA ASP A 609 20.79 30.95 -12.33
C ASP A 609 21.06 30.91 -10.81
N ASP A 610 20.92 32.06 -10.14
CA ASP A 610 21.05 32.18 -8.69
C ASP A 610 20.03 33.19 -8.15
N HIS A 611 18.96 32.67 -7.54
CA HIS A 611 17.88 33.47 -6.97
C HIS A 611 18.33 34.36 -5.78
N THR A 612 19.56 34.21 -5.29
CA THR A 612 20.17 35.04 -4.25
C THR A 612 21.09 36.14 -4.78
N ALA A 613 21.51 36.05 -6.05
CA ALA A 613 22.43 36.99 -6.67
C ALA A 613 21.78 38.36 -6.91
N PRO A 614 22.44 39.47 -6.51
CA PRO A 614 21.95 40.82 -6.81
C PRO A 614 22.25 41.20 -8.27
N ILE A 615 21.22 41.69 -8.96
CA ILE A 615 21.25 42.13 -10.36
C ILE A 615 21.03 43.63 -10.42
N ARG A 616 21.85 44.35 -11.19
CA ARG A 616 21.67 45.78 -11.43
C ARG A 616 20.55 46.00 -12.45
N PRO A 617 19.56 46.87 -12.18
CA PRO A 617 18.43 47.10 -13.09
C PRO A 617 18.86 47.66 -14.46
N ALA A 618 19.79 48.63 -14.48
CA ALA A 618 20.25 49.28 -15.71
C ALA A 618 19.07 49.66 -16.63
N GLN A 619 19.07 49.24 -17.90
CA GLN A 619 17.98 49.49 -18.87
C GLN A 619 16.82 48.49 -18.76
N ARG A 620 16.95 47.41 -17.96
CA ARG A 620 16.00 46.28 -17.91
C ARG A 620 14.66 46.59 -17.23
N MET A 621 14.50 47.78 -16.65
CA MET A 621 13.28 48.23 -15.94
C MET A 621 12.94 49.70 -16.24
N VAL A 622 13.47 50.26 -17.33
CA VAL A 622 13.27 51.69 -17.67
C VAL A 622 11.92 51.91 -18.36
N ASP A 623 11.50 50.94 -19.17
CA ASP A 623 10.24 51.03 -19.89
C ASP A 623 9.03 50.91 -18.93
N PRO A 624 7.88 51.53 -19.26
CA PRO A 624 6.68 51.40 -18.47
C PRO A 624 6.21 49.94 -18.38
N GLU A 625 5.84 49.47 -17.20
CA GLU A 625 5.25 48.14 -16.98
C GLU A 625 3.73 48.29 -16.75
N PRO A 626 2.89 48.04 -17.77
CA PRO A 626 1.44 48.31 -17.71
C PRO A 626 0.72 47.59 -16.56
N LEU A 627 1.23 46.41 -16.17
CA LEU A 627 0.66 45.60 -15.09
C LEU A 627 0.66 46.34 -13.73
N ILE A 628 1.54 47.32 -13.55
CA ILE A 628 1.57 48.17 -12.35
C ILE A 628 0.28 48.98 -12.21
N VAL A 629 -0.22 49.52 -13.32
CA VAL A 629 -1.45 50.33 -13.32
C VAL A 629 -2.65 49.42 -13.23
N GLU A 630 -2.67 48.34 -14.01
CA GLU A 630 -3.80 47.41 -14.05
C GLU A 630 -4.07 46.77 -12.67
N TYR A 631 -3.02 46.32 -11.97
CA TYR A 631 -3.15 45.66 -10.67
C TYR A 631 -2.89 46.60 -9.48
N SER A 632 -2.77 47.92 -9.72
CA SER A 632 -2.56 48.94 -8.68
C SER A 632 -1.36 48.65 -7.77
N LEU A 633 -0.22 48.29 -8.37
CA LEU A 633 1.02 47.95 -7.65
C LEU A 633 1.76 49.21 -7.19
N VAL A 634 1.22 49.88 -6.15
CA VAL A 634 1.64 51.21 -5.70
C VAL A 634 3.12 51.35 -5.32
N ASN A 635 3.79 50.26 -4.95
CA ASN A 635 5.22 50.28 -4.60
C ASN A 635 6.14 50.32 -5.84
N TRP A 636 5.58 50.20 -7.04
CA TRP A 636 6.33 50.04 -8.29
C TRP A 636 6.05 51.15 -9.31
N GLY A 637 5.07 52.02 -9.08
CA GLY A 637 4.69 53.10 -10.00
C GLY A 637 4.75 54.50 -9.39
N ASP A 638 4.72 55.53 -10.24
CA ASP A 638 4.71 56.93 -9.80
C ASP A 638 3.40 57.32 -9.11
N THR A 639 3.41 57.30 -7.77
CA THR A 639 2.24 57.65 -6.98
C THR A 639 1.83 59.13 -7.06
N SER A 640 2.75 60.01 -7.51
CA SER A 640 2.54 61.46 -7.59
C SER A 640 1.69 61.88 -8.80
N THR A 641 1.65 61.06 -9.84
CA THR A 641 0.84 61.29 -11.05
C THR A 641 -0.66 61.15 -10.73
N LYS A 642 -1.44 62.23 -10.96
CA LYS A 642 -2.86 62.33 -10.60
C LYS A 642 -3.78 61.79 -11.71
N PRO A 643 -4.93 61.17 -11.37
CA PRO A 643 -5.97 60.85 -12.34
C PRO A 643 -6.36 62.09 -13.15
N GLY A 644 -6.35 61.98 -14.49
CA GLY A 644 -6.61 63.08 -15.43
C GLY A 644 -5.37 63.67 -16.13
N ASP A 645 -4.15 63.21 -15.83
CA ASP A 645 -2.96 63.51 -16.66
C ASP A 645 -3.10 62.82 -18.04
N LYS A 646 -2.77 63.52 -19.13
CA LYS A 646 -2.79 62.95 -20.49
C LYS A 646 -1.89 61.71 -20.63
N ASN A 647 -0.81 61.65 -19.85
CA ASN A 647 0.12 60.53 -19.81
C ASN A 647 -0.01 59.71 -18.52
N TYR A 648 -1.19 59.75 -17.88
CA TYR A 648 -1.43 59.10 -16.58
C TYR A 648 -0.97 57.64 -16.57
N ARG A 649 -1.42 56.83 -17.53
CA ARG A 649 -1.10 55.40 -17.59
C ARG A 649 0.40 55.14 -17.72
N THR A 650 1.06 55.81 -18.67
CA THR A 650 2.50 55.62 -18.93
C THR A 650 3.35 56.06 -17.74
N ARG A 651 3.06 57.24 -17.16
CA ARG A 651 3.80 57.75 -15.99
C ARG A 651 3.57 56.89 -14.76
N ARG A 652 2.32 56.48 -14.52
CA ARG A 652 1.96 55.61 -13.39
C ARG A 652 2.55 54.20 -13.51
N ALA A 653 2.74 53.71 -14.74
CA ALA A 653 3.40 52.45 -15.04
C ALA A 653 4.94 52.52 -14.99
N THR A 654 5.54 53.70 -14.82
CA THR A 654 6.99 53.88 -14.75
C THR A 654 7.43 54.01 -13.30
N ILE A 655 8.49 53.29 -12.91
CA ILE A 655 9.09 53.44 -11.58
C ILE A 655 9.89 54.75 -11.48
N PRO A 656 9.61 55.63 -10.51
CA PRO A 656 10.43 56.83 -10.30
C PRO A 656 11.89 56.50 -10.02
N GLY A 657 12.81 57.31 -10.56
CA GLY A 657 14.25 57.08 -10.43
C GLY A 657 14.80 57.15 -9.01
N ASP A 658 14.08 57.78 -8.07
CA ASP A 658 14.37 57.77 -6.64
C ASP A 658 13.84 56.53 -5.91
N MET A 659 12.88 55.81 -6.50
CA MET A 659 12.34 54.54 -6.00
C MET A 659 13.10 53.31 -6.52
N ILE A 660 13.83 53.43 -7.62
CA ILE A 660 14.62 52.32 -8.19
C ILE A 660 15.80 51.96 -7.27
N LYS A 661 15.94 50.68 -6.94
CA LYS A 661 17.02 50.19 -6.08
C LYS A 661 18.30 49.97 -6.89
N SER A 662 19.45 50.06 -6.21
CA SER A 662 20.77 49.80 -6.82
C SER A 662 20.93 48.37 -7.32
N ALA A 663 20.20 47.41 -6.72
CA ALA A 663 20.12 46.03 -7.17
C ALA A 663 18.80 45.37 -6.75
N TYR A 664 18.35 44.39 -7.55
CA TYR A 664 17.23 43.51 -7.26
C TYR A 664 17.65 42.04 -7.33
N ARG A 665 16.83 41.15 -6.78
CA ARG A 665 16.87 39.71 -7.05
C ARG A 665 15.59 39.39 -7.81
N GLY A 666 15.67 38.58 -8.86
CA GLY A 666 14.53 38.36 -9.74
C GLY A 666 14.83 37.44 -10.90
N LEU A 667 13.83 37.28 -11.76
CA LEU A 667 13.95 36.56 -13.02
C LEU A 667 14.51 37.49 -14.10
N LEU A 668 15.31 36.94 -15.01
CA LEU A 668 15.87 37.64 -16.16
C LEU A 668 15.26 37.12 -17.45
N ARG A 669 14.98 38.02 -18.40
CA ARG A 669 14.61 37.62 -19.75
C ARG A 669 15.85 37.12 -20.49
N ARG A 670 15.72 36.03 -21.23
CA ARG A 670 16.76 35.51 -22.12
C ARG A 670 16.90 36.44 -23.32
N ASP A 671 18.15 36.78 -23.66
CA ASP A 671 18.45 37.64 -24.81
C ASP A 671 18.30 36.89 -26.16
N ASP A 672 18.33 35.54 -26.14
CA ASP A 672 18.33 34.68 -27.32
C ASP A 672 17.16 33.68 -27.31
N LEU A 673 16.03 34.04 -27.94
CA LEU A 673 15.15 33.08 -28.61
C LEU A 673 14.51 33.79 -29.82
N ASP A 674 14.46 33.13 -30.98
CA ASP A 674 13.66 33.50 -32.16
C ASP A 674 12.14 33.43 -31.86
N VAL A 675 11.69 34.07 -30.79
CA VAL A 675 10.27 34.25 -30.46
C VAL A 675 9.82 35.53 -31.15
N VAL A 676 8.90 35.33 -32.09
CA VAL A 676 8.10 36.33 -32.78
C VAL A 676 7.93 37.57 -31.92
N SER A 677 8.56 38.68 -32.32
CA SER A 677 8.10 40.00 -31.91
C SER A 677 6.66 40.10 -32.40
N THR A 678 5.68 39.81 -31.56
CA THR A 678 4.37 40.38 -31.77
C THR A 678 4.59 41.87 -31.60
N GLU A 679 4.69 42.59 -32.72
CA GLU A 679 4.59 44.04 -32.72
C GLU A 679 3.37 44.36 -31.85
N PHE A 680 3.63 44.97 -30.69
CA PHE A 680 2.58 45.49 -29.85
C PHE A 680 1.94 46.65 -30.63
N THR A 681 0.84 46.37 -31.33
CA THR A 681 -0.12 47.42 -31.66
C THR A 681 -0.69 47.91 -30.34
N ASP A 682 -0.34 49.14 -29.99
CA ASP A 682 -0.95 49.85 -28.88
C ASP A 682 -2.48 49.74 -28.99
N PRO A 683 -3.17 49.06 -28.07
CA PRO A 683 -4.62 48.91 -28.10
C PRO A 683 -5.36 50.24 -27.89
N PHE A 684 -4.62 51.34 -27.66
CA PHE A 684 -5.11 52.70 -27.55
C PHE A 684 -4.67 53.62 -28.71
N ALA A 685 -3.93 53.13 -29.70
CA ALA A 685 -3.49 53.93 -30.84
C ALA A 685 -4.64 54.41 -31.74
N ASP A 686 -5.84 53.82 -31.60
CA ASP A 686 -7.03 54.17 -32.39
C ASP A 686 -8.20 54.71 -31.56
N ALA A 687 -7.93 55.34 -30.41
CA ALA A 687 -8.90 56.24 -29.78
C ALA A 687 -8.78 57.64 -30.42
N GLY A 688 -9.17 57.72 -31.70
CA GLY A 688 -9.34 58.99 -32.39
C GLY A 688 -10.36 59.88 -31.66
N ASP A 689 -10.10 61.18 -31.69
CA ASP A 689 -10.87 62.27 -31.09
C ASP A 689 -12.40 62.09 -31.18
N ALA A 690 -13.03 61.51 -30.14
CA ALA A 690 -14.36 61.85 -29.64
C ALA A 690 -14.79 60.90 -28.51
N VAL A 691 -15.40 61.48 -27.48
CA VAL A 691 -16.03 60.86 -26.30
C VAL A 691 -15.08 60.69 -25.11
N ASP A 692 -15.24 61.58 -24.14
CA ASP A 692 -14.64 61.48 -22.80
C ASP A 692 -14.96 60.10 -22.17
N PRO A 693 -13.96 59.37 -21.66
CA PRO A 693 -14.22 58.15 -20.90
C PRO A 693 -14.86 58.53 -19.55
N VAL A 694 -16.11 58.09 -19.36
CA VAL A 694 -16.74 58.09 -18.04
C VAL A 694 -16.08 56.96 -17.23
N ASP A 695 -15.29 57.33 -16.23
CA ASP A 695 -14.75 56.39 -15.25
C ASP A 695 -15.90 55.66 -14.52
N PRO A 696 -15.82 54.34 -14.30
CA PRO A 696 -16.71 53.69 -13.33
C PRO A 696 -16.41 54.23 -11.93
N PRO A 697 -17.42 54.38 -11.06
CA PRO A 697 -17.25 54.99 -9.75
C PRO A 697 -16.29 54.16 -8.90
N VAL A 698 -15.26 54.84 -8.37
CA VAL A 698 -14.38 54.32 -7.32
C VAL A 698 -15.20 54.24 -6.04
N ASP A 699 -15.80 53.08 -5.76
CA ASP A 699 -16.41 52.83 -4.46
C ASP A 699 -15.32 52.41 -3.46
N GLN A 700 -14.83 53.40 -2.70
CA GLN A 700 -13.83 53.21 -1.63
C GLN A 700 -14.38 52.43 -0.40
N ALA A 701 -15.62 51.93 -0.43
CA ALA A 701 -16.25 51.27 0.72
C ALA A 701 -16.17 49.73 0.74
N SER A 702 -15.57 49.06 -0.25
CA SER A 702 -15.50 47.58 -0.31
C SER A 702 -14.15 46.96 0.08
N MET A 703 -13.14 47.78 0.42
CA MET A 703 -11.85 47.30 0.94
C MET A 703 -11.89 47.21 2.46
N GLY A 704 -12.07 45.99 2.98
CA GLY A 704 -11.87 45.70 4.41
C GLY A 704 -10.43 46.04 4.87
N PRO A 705 -10.21 46.31 6.16
CA PRO A 705 -8.97 46.94 6.62
C PRO A 705 -7.75 46.03 6.39
N ALA A 706 -6.73 46.60 5.77
CA ALA A 706 -5.39 46.05 5.67
C ALA A 706 -4.86 45.68 7.07
N VAL A 707 -4.50 44.42 7.26
CA VAL A 707 -3.80 43.95 8.45
C VAL A 707 -2.37 44.49 8.39
N ALA A 708 -2.15 45.63 9.03
CA ALA A 708 -0.84 46.15 9.35
C ALA A 708 -0.21 45.26 10.44
N GLY A 709 0.78 44.44 10.05
CA GLY A 709 1.61 43.67 10.97
C GLY A 709 3.08 43.83 10.61
N GLY A 710 3.75 44.79 11.26
CA GLY A 710 5.20 44.98 11.13
C GLY A 710 5.72 45.96 12.18
N LEU A 711 6.60 45.44 13.05
CA LEU A 711 7.24 46.09 14.19
C LEU A 711 7.80 47.50 13.91
N VAL A 712 7.59 48.42 14.85
CA VAL A 712 8.54 49.52 15.13
C VAL A 712 8.82 49.52 16.63
N ALA A 713 10.11 49.47 16.96
CA ALA A 713 10.64 49.55 18.31
C ALA A 713 10.53 50.99 18.84
N THR A 714 9.91 51.16 20.00
CA THR A 714 10.12 52.33 20.85
C THR A 714 10.29 51.84 22.28
N GLY A 715 11.43 52.19 22.88
CA GLY A 715 11.82 51.75 24.20
C GLY A 715 10.95 52.33 25.30
N GLU A 716 10.52 51.46 26.20
CA GLU A 716 10.23 51.75 27.60
C GLU A 716 10.35 50.42 28.38
N GLN A 717 10.99 50.46 29.55
CA GLN A 717 11.24 49.27 30.38
C GLN A 717 9.91 48.66 30.90
N PRO A 718 9.80 47.32 30.98
CA PRO A 718 8.58 46.68 31.47
C PRO A 718 8.55 46.64 33.01
N THR A 719 7.45 47.13 33.60
CA THR A 719 7.04 46.75 34.96
C THR A 719 6.25 45.42 34.91
N PRO A 720 6.40 44.51 35.89
CA PRO A 720 5.84 43.16 35.79
C PRO A 720 4.35 43.12 36.16
N ALA A 721 3.53 42.55 35.28
CA ALA A 721 2.12 42.25 35.54
C ALA A 721 1.94 40.84 36.15
N PRO A 722 0.90 40.60 36.97
CA PRO A 722 0.80 39.46 37.88
C PRO A 722 0.32 38.16 37.20
N ALA A 723 0.57 37.05 37.90
CA ALA A 723 0.36 35.67 37.47
C ALA A 723 -1.08 35.35 37.00
N LYS A 724 -1.17 34.64 35.87
CA LYS A 724 -2.41 34.10 35.29
C LYS A 724 -3.01 33.00 36.17
N SER A 725 -4.26 33.17 36.59
CA SER A 725 -5.09 32.12 37.19
C SER A 725 -5.66 31.19 36.11
N LYS A 726 -5.68 29.88 36.40
CA LYS A 726 -6.21 28.82 35.51
C LYS A 726 -7.73 28.94 35.32
N PRO A 727 -8.30 28.68 34.12
CA PRO A 727 -9.75 28.63 33.94
C PRO A 727 -10.34 27.33 34.50
N LYS A 728 -11.38 27.46 35.33
CA LYS A 728 -12.18 26.35 35.87
C LYS A 728 -13.10 25.76 34.78
N LYS A 729 -13.11 24.42 34.67
CA LYS A 729 -14.09 23.64 33.88
C LYS A 729 -15.51 23.85 34.42
N ARG A 730 -16.48 24.16 33.54
CA ARG A 730 -17.93 24.07 33.83
C ARG A 730 -18.45 22.67 33.46
N PRO A 731 -19.39 22.09 34.23
CA PRO A 731 -20.01 20.81 33.89
C PRO A 731 -21.09 20.97 32.81
N LYS A 732 -21.23 19.96 31.94
CA LYS A 732 -22.26 19.85 30.89
C LYS A 732 -23.66 19.68 31.52
N ARG A 733 -24.65 20.40 30.98
CA ARG A 733 -26.08 20.21 31.27
C ARG A 733 -26.68 19.27 30.20
N PRO A 734 -27.60 18.35 30.55
CA PRO A 734 -28.27 17.51 29.56
C PRO A 734 -29.41 18.26 28.86
N THR A 735 -29.54 18.07 27.55
CA THR A 735 -30.63 18.56 26.70
C THR A 735 -31.89 17.71 26.91
N PRO A 736 -33.10 18.29 27.00
CA PRO A 736 -34.35 17.52 27.08
C PRO A 736 -34.78 17.01 25.70
N PRO A 737 -35.59 15.92 25.63
CA PRO A 737 -36.09 15.38 24.37
C PRO A 737 -37.26 16.22 23.82
N VAL A 738 -37.30 16.40 22.50
CA VAL A 738 -38.39 17.05 21.77
C VAL A 738 -39.46 15.99 21.45
N PRO A 739 -40.77 16.28 21.62
CA PRO A 739 -41.83 15.33 21.28
C PRO A 739 -42.08 15.29 19.78
N ALA A 740 -42.40 14.10 19.27
CA ALA A 740 -42.83 13.87 17.89
C ALA A 740 -44.31 14.22 17.74
N GLU A 741 -44.64 15.07 16.76
CA GLU A 741 -45.98 15.15 16.17
C GLU A 741 -45.90 14.92 14.65
N PRO A 742 -46.96 14.36 14.03
CA PRO A 742 -46.92 13.78 12.70
C PRO A 742 -47.50 14.70 11.62
N GLY A 743 -46.87 14.67 10.43
CA GLY A 743 -47.48 15.14 9.19
C GLY A 743 -46.98 16.49 8.69
N CYS A 744 -45.89 16.48 7.92
CA CYS A 744 -45.64 17.52 6.93
C CYS A 744 -44.86 16.89 5.76
N ASP A 745 -45.48 16.85 4.59
CA ASP A 745 -44.94 16.31 3.34
C ASP A 745 -44.00 17.35 2.71
N PRO A 746 -42.71 17.03 2.48
CA PRO A 746 -41.75 17.97 1.91
C PRO A 746 -41.88 18.20 0.40
N PHE A 747 -42.91 17.66 -0.28
CA PHE A 747 -43.09 17.80 -1.75
C PHE A 747 -44.30 18.64 -2.19
N ALA A 748 -44.74 19.61 -1.37
CA ALA A 748 -45.75 20.57 -1.83
C ALA A 748 -45.17 21.54 -2.89
N PRO A 749 -45.86 21.86 -4.01
CA PRO A 749 -45.28 22.56 -5.17
C PRO A 749 -44.94 24.05 -4.98
N ASP A 750 -45.27 24.66 -3.84
CA ASP A 750 -45.33 26.13 -3.71
C ASP A 750 -44.37 26.74 -2.68
N TYR A 751 -43.28 26.05 -2.32
CA TYR A 751 -42.33 26.58 -1.33
C TYR A 751 -41.22 27.43 -1.97
N GLN A 752 -41.30 28.75 -1.81
CA GLN A 752 -40.28 29.71 -2.24
C GLN A 752 -39.13 29.79 -1.23
N PHE A 753 -37.89 29.57 -1.70
CA PHE A 753 -36.67 29.72 -0.90
C PHE A 753 -36.37 31.20 -0.61
N VAL A 754 -36.26 31.54 0.68
CA VAL A 754 -35.72 32.82 1.14
C VAL A 754 -34.19 32.72 1.20
N ASN A 755 -33.52 33.64 0.49
CA ASN A 755 -32.07 33.80 0.42
C ASN A 755 -31.42 33.85 1.82
N ASN A 756 -30.45 32.96 2.05
CA ASN A 756 -29.50 33.06 3.17
C ASN A 756 -28.21 33.74 2.65
N PRO A 757 -27.84 34.94 3.14
CA PRO A 757 -26.70 35.68 2.62
C PRO A 757 -25.42 35.33 3.40
N TYR A 758 -25.04 34.05 3.46
CA TYR A 758 -23.68 33.61 3.79
C TYR A 758 -23.51 32.17 3.29
N ALA A 759 -23.26 32.04 1.98
CA ALA A 759 -22.64 30.89 1.35
C ALA A 759 -21.91 31.37 0.09
#